data_AF-A0A0Q6FKL6-F1
#
_entry.id   AF-A0A0Q6FKL6-F1
#
_cell.length_a   1.000
_cell.length_b   1.000
_cell.length_c   1.000
_cell.angle_alpha   90.00
_cell.angle_beta   90.00
_cell.angle_gamma   90.00
#
_symmetry.space_group_name_H-M   'P 1'
#
loop_
_entity.id
_entity.type
_entity.pdbx_description
1 polymer ?
#
loop_
_entity_poly.entity_id
_entity_poly.type
_entity_poly.pdbx_seq_one_letter_code
_entity_poly.pdbx_strand_id
1 'polypeptide(L)'
;MASERFEHVAHEVVHVPDATRPPAPGDEAPPPPNLLTQSSVTMTVFAQDPMVVDARGCPVLARVSVPADRLQRGPRSHRLHVVDLGVGTNAAVEPVVLHDRSAWSYVDRWDDEHRRGDARALADDRNFRAQNVFAVASHTLSLFEQHLGRPIPWNSHFPQLYLVPQARVEANAFYSREHNAVLFGWLPGFGDKPPLYTALSYDVIAHEVSHAILDGLRPRYTEPGLPDQLAFHEALADLVALLSVFGTTGVAQHLLDPEGVGEVRFPSDAAARRLEDHAEQRERLLAGRAELLRSSPLARLAEQIGGRRNAQHPGGALVPGRYPALRRSIDLVPTTTWADDPTYAEPHRRAEILVAVFMQTLVAMWAERLTPLRHERRGGLDAGRVAEEGVKAAKHLLAMLLRALDYLPPVELEFADVIDSVLTADRRLAPDDDHDYRGLLQRSFEAFGITAPEHRILDEDGVADGTLTAPGAAPATVGAFAPDPDAARLSELRYEHLNIVALRTSPEEVYQFIWNNAGVLDIDVRLTTRVERVLSSTRVGPDGLVVNEIVADYVQTLRTTADHLPPGIEAPAGTSPDTVVELWGGGVLVFDQFGRFRLHQRKPIVDADRQTRRLRHLVARGLVDRDGGVGTSDGKGDKRRFSLLHQDPDGGE
;
A
#
# COMPACT_ATOMS: atom_id res chain seq x y z
N MET A 1 -7.62 -6.21 -38.43
CA MET A 1 -6.34 -6.93 -38.58
C MET A 1 -5.36 -6.27 -37.62
N ALA A 2 -5.17 -6.87 -36.45
CA ALA A 2 -4.32 -6.37 -35.38
C ALA A 2 -2.94 -7.02 -35.48
N SER A 3 -1.89 -6.23 -35.19
CA SER A 3 -0.48 -6.59 -35.34
C SER A 3 -0.05 -7.66 -34.34
N GLU A 4 0.40 -8.82 -34.83
CA GLU A 4 0.89 -10.02 -34.11
C GLU A 4 2.20 -9.82 -33.29
N ARG A 5 2.51 -8.60 -32.81
CA ARG A 5 3.80 -8.31 -32.15
C ARG A 5 3.77 -8.22 -30.62
N PHE A 6 2.64 -8.45 -29.96
CA PHE A 6 2.52 -8.27 -28.50
C PHE A 6 1.78 -9.39 -27.73
N GLU A 7 1.56 -10.57 -28.32
CA GLU A 7 0.97 -11.73 -27.61
C GLU A 7 1.98 -12.62 -26.88
N HIS A 8 3.29 -12.31 -26.92
CA HIS A 8 4.33 -13.11 -26.27
C HIS A 8 4.97 -12.41 -25.06
N VAL A 9 4.17 -12.20 -24.01
CA VAL A 9 4.65 -12.38 -22.62
C VAL A 9 3.81 -13.52 -22.03
N ALA A 10 3.80 -14.64 -22.74
CA ALA A 10 3.33 -15.91 -22.20
C ALA A 10 4.42 -16.43 -21.26
N HIS A 11 4.02 -16.78 -20.04
CA HIS A 11 4.82 -17.44 -19.03
C HIS A 11 5.76 -18.50 -19.66
N GLU A 12 7.05 -18.19 -19.73
CA GLU A 12 8.06 -19.22 -19.97
C GLU A 12 8.21 -20.01 -18.66
N VAL A 13 7.30 -20.97 -18.46
CA VAL A 13 7.47 -21.99 -17.44
C VAL A 13 8.69 -22.80 -17.85
N VAL A 14 9.82 -22.56 -17.19
CA VAL A 14 10.99 -23.42 -17.36
C VAL A 14 10.59 -24.80 -16.86
N HIS A 15 10.41 -25.74 -17.80
CA HIS A 15 10.28 -27.16 -17.48
C HIS A 15 11.56 -27.59 -16.74
N VAL A 16 11.42 -27.90 -15.45
CA VAL A 16 12.48 -28.54 -14.66
C VAL A 16 12.67 -29.97 -15.22
N PRO A 17 13.88 -30.36 -15.67
CA PRO A 17 14.16 -31.74 -16.04
C PRO A 17 13.97 -32.65 -14.82
N ASP A 18 13.37 -33.82 -15.04
CA ASP A 18 13.11 -34.84 -14.02
C ASP A 18 14.34 -35.11 -13.13
N ALA A 19 14.28 -34.66 -11.88
CA ALA A 19 15.38 -34.69 -10.92
C ALA A 19 15.75 -36.10 -10.42
N THR A 20 15.03 -37.13 -10.87
CA THR A 20 15.26 -38.53 -10.47
C THR A 20 16.38 -39.24 -11.24
N ARG A 21 16.89 -38.64 -12.33
CA ARG A 21 17.96 -39.24 -13.14
C ARG A 21 19.35 -38.71 -12.74
N PRO A 22 20.31 -39.58 -12.38
CA PRO A 22 21.71 -39.16 -12.24
C PRO A 22 22.23 -38.69 -13.61
N PRO A 23 23.03 -37.62 -13.67
CA PRO A 23 23.52 -37.08 -14.93
C PRO A 23 24.33 -38.16 -15.67
N ALA A 24 24.05 -38.33 -16.96
CA ALA A 24 24.91 -39.15 -17.79
C ALA A 24 26.26 -38.44 -17.94
N PRO A 25 27.40 -39.16 -18.02
CA PRO A 25 28.66 -38.54 -18.34
C PRO A 25 28.56 -37.89 -19.73
N GLY A 26 28.47 -36.56 -19.77
CA GLY A 26 28.27 -35.77 -20.98
C GLY A 26 27.15 -34.72 -20.93
N ASP A 27 26.33 -34.66 -19.87
CA ASP A 27 25.33 -33.60 -19.72
C ASP A 27 26.03 -32.26 -19.44
N GLU A 28 26.01 -31.35 -20.43
CA GLU A 28 26.45 -29.97 -20.25
C GLU A 28 25.58 -29.30 -19.17
N ALA A 29 26.22 -28.57 -18.25
CA ALA A 29 25.49 -27.74 -17.30
C ALA A 29 24.60 -26.77 -18.08
N PRO A 30 23.31 -26.58 -17.72
CA PRO A 30 22.46 -25.65 -18.41
C PRO A 30 23.12 -24.26 -18.43
N PRO A 31 23.00 -23.51 -19.54
CA PRO A 31 23.63 -22.20 -19.64
C PRO A 31 23.14 -21.33 -18.47
N PRO A 32 24.03 -20.47 -17.92
CA PRO A 32 23.63 -19.59 -16.83
C PRO A 32 22.40 -18.78 -17.28
N PRO A 33 21.35 -18.68 -16.45
CA PRO A 33 20.15 -17.94 -16.79
C PRO A 33 20.52 -16.51 -17.20
N ASN A 34 19.87 -16.00 -18.25
CA ASN A 34 20.09 -14.64 -18.71
C ASN A 34 19.58 -13.66 -17.65
N LEU A 35 20.50 -13.02 -16.93
CA LEU A 35 20.16 -12.07 -15.86
C LEU A 35 19.45 -10.80 -16.36
N LEU A 36 19.36 -10.61 -17.69
CA LEU A 36 18.58 -9.52 -18.31
C LEU A 36 17.11 -9.89 -18.51
N THR A 37 16.73 -11.16 -18.42
CA THR A 37 15.32 -11.55 -18.43
C THR A 37 14.79 -11.45 -17.00
N GLN A 38 13.81 -10.58 -16.77
CA GLN A 38 13.08 -10.46 -15.49
C GLN A 38 12.24 -11.73 -15.27
N SER A 39 12.91 -12.84 -15.00
CA SER A 39 12.28 -14.13 -14.77
C SER A 39 11.67 -14.18 -13.37
N SER A 40 10.59 -14.92 -13.24
CA SER A 40 9.95 -15.21 -11.97
C SER A 40 9.71 -16.70 -11.83
N VAL A 41 9.58 -17.15 -10.58
CA VAL A 41 9.21 -18.51 -10.26
C VAL A 41 7.88 -18.51 -9.53
N THR A 42 6.99 -19.39 -9.96
CA THR A 42 5.69 -19.59 -9.32
C THR A 42 5.87 -20.44 -8.08
N MET A 43 5.36 -19.98 -6.93
CA MET A 43 5.42 -20.70 -5.67
C MET A 43 4.04 -20.88 -5.06
N THR A 44 3.80 -22.06 -4.49
CA THR A 44 2.57 -22.44 -3.78
C THR A 44 2.56 -21.78 -2.41
N VAL A 45 1.45 -21.13 -2.10
CA VAL A 45 1.14 -20.44 -0.84
C VAL A 45 -0.29 -20.78 -0.41
N PHE A 46 -0.64 -20.51 0.84
CA PHE A 46 -2.07 -20.40 1.18
C PHE A 46 -2.63 -19.08 0.66
N ALA A 47 -3.83 -19.12 0.08
CA ALA A 47 -4.52 -17.92 -0.38
C ALA A 47 -5.10 -17.11 0.78
N GLN A 48 -5.40 -17.77 1.90
CA GLN A 48 -6.00 -17.17 3.10
C GLN A 48 -5.48 -17.90 4.35
N ASP A 49 -5.94 -17.50 5.54
CA ASP A 49 -5.69 -18.28 6.75
C ASP A 49 -6.09 -19.76 6.55
N PRO A 50 -5.28 -20.75 6.97
CA PRO A 50 -5.58 -22.17 6.77
C PRO A 50 -6.91 -22.64 7.38
N MET A 51 -7.50 -21.87 8.29
CA MET A 51 -8.85 -22.12 8.79
C MET A 51 -9.95 -21.85 7.77
N VAL A 52 -9.65 -21.09 6.73
CA VAL A 52 -10.54 -20.83 5.61
C VAL A 52 -10.40 -21.97 4.63
N VAL A 53 -11.50 -22.68 4.47
CA VAL A 53 -11.53 -23.94 3.73
C VAL A 53 -12.49 -23.87 2.55
N ASP A 54 -12.14 -24.58 1.50
CA ASP A 54 -12.97 -24.79 0.33
C ASP A 54 -14.21 -25.68 0.65
N ALA A 55 -15.04 -25.95 -0.37
CA ALA A 55 -16.19 -26.84 -0.26
C ALA A 55 -15.86 -28.28 0.19
N ARG A 56 -14.57 -28.69 0.11
CA ARG A 56 -14.06 -30.00 0.55
C ARG A 56 -13.49 -29.94 1.96
N GLY A 57 -13.51 -28.78 2.61
CA GLY A 57 -12.94 -28.58 3.94
C GLY A 57 -11.41 -28.50 3.94
N CYS A 58 -10.77 -28.22 2.81
CA CYS A 58 -9.32 -28.08 2.69
C CYS A 58 -8.92 -26.60 2.61
N PRO A 59 -7.79 -26.20 3.22
CA PRO A 59 -7.25 -24.85 3.06
C PRO A 59 -7.10 -24.47 1.58
N VAL A 60 -7.41 -23.22 1.24
CA VAL A 60 -7.32 -22.73 -0.15
C VAL A 60 -5.86 -22.46 -0.52
N LEU A 61 -5.35 -23.16 -1.51
CA LEU A 61 -4.01 -22.95 -2.06
C LEU A 61 -4.03 -21.97 -3.22
N ALA A 62 -2.96 -21.20 -3.33
CA ALA A 62 -2.73 -20.20 -4.36
C ALA A 62 -1.31 -20.36 -4.92
N ARG A 63 -1.07 -19.70 -6.06
CA ARG A 63 0.23 -19.62 -6.70
C ARG A 63 0.59 -18.17 -6.93
N VAL A 64 1.75 -17.75 -6.43
CA VAL A 64 2.25 -16.39 -6.56
C VAL A 64 3.55 -16.35 -7.36
N SER A 65 3.77 -15.27 -8.08
CA SER A 65 4.99 -15.03 -8.84
C SER A 65 6.04 -14.37 -7.94
N VAL A 66 7.19 -15.03 -7.77
CA VAL A 66 8.33 -14.56 -6.99
C VAL A 66 9.46 -14.21 -7.95
N PRO A 67 10.02 -12.98 -7.92
CA PRO A 67 11.17 -12.63 -8.76
C PRO A 67 12.33 -13.60 -8.55
N ALA A 68 12.92 -14.07 -9.65
CA ALA A 68 14.08 -14.96 -9.58
C ALA A 68 15.31 -14.17 -9.10
N ASP A 69 15.94 -14.67 -8.04
CA ASP A 69 17.14 -14.14 -7.42
C ASP A 69 18.05 -15.29 -6.96
N ARG A 70 19.30 -14.99 -6.63
CA ARG A 70 20.15 -15.96 -5.96
C ARG A 70 19.63 -16.23 -4.56
N LEU A 71 19.24 -17.47 -4.30
CA LEU A 71 18.69 -17.89 -3.02
C LEU A 71 19.72 -18.62 -2.15
N GLN A 72 19.83 -18.20 -0.89
CA GLN A 72 20.53 -18.93 0.18
C GLN A 72 19.51 -19.67 1.07
N ARG A 73 20.01 -20.59 1.90
CA ARG A 73 19.20 -21.34 2.87
C ARG A 73 18.49 -20.41 3.85
N GLY A 74 17.27 -20.77 4.26
CA GLY A 74 16.42 -20.00 5.18
C GLY A 74 15.58 -18.94 4.48
N PRO A 75 14.90 -19.31 3.39
CA PRO A 75 15.12 -18.69 2.08
C PRO A 75 15.54 -17.22 2.18
N ARG A 76 16.76 -16.95 1.71
CA ARG A 76 17.38 -15.63 1.79
C ARG A 76 17.76 -15.12 0.41
N SER A 77 17.14 -14.02 0.01
CA SER A 77 17.43 -13.25 -1.21
C SER A 77 18.29 -12.03 -0.86
N HIS A 78 18.62 -11.17 -1.83
CA HIS A 78 19.28 -9.90 -1.52
C HIS A 78 18.41 -8.93 -0.72
N ARG A 79 17.08 -9.18 -0.63
CA ARG A 79 16.10 -8.28 0.00
C ARG A 79 15.40 -8.84 1.22
N LEU A 80 15.29 -10.17 1.34
CA LEU A 80 14.52 -10.83 2.38
C LEU A 80 15.32 -11.99 2.98
N HIS A 81 15.11 -12.25 4.27
CA HIS A 81 15.72 -13.38 4.97
C HIS A 81 14.74 -13.99 5.96
N VAL A 82 14.35 -15.25 5.75
CA VAL A 82 13.53 -15.98 6.71
C VAL A 82 14.38 -16.59 7.82
N VAL A 83 14.12 -16.18 9.05
CA VAL A 83 14.84 -16.64 10.23
C VAL A 83 13.91 -17.49 11.08
N ASP A 84 14.13 -18.80 11.05
CA ASP A 84 13.42 -19.72 11.92
C ASP A 84 14.14 -19.89 13.26
N LEU A 85 13.40 -19.64 14.34
CA LEU A 85 13.88 -19.74 15.72
C LEU A 85 13.09 -20.82 16.46
N GLY A 86 13.78 -21.57 17.31
CA GLY A 86 13.16 -22.50 18.24
C GLY A 86 12.40 -21.75 19.32
N VAL A 87 11.10 -22.02 19.46
CA VAL A 87 10.25 -21.30 20.43
C VAL A 87 10.77 -21.48 21.86
N GLY A 88 10.85 -20.39 22.61
CA GLY A 88 11.28 -20.37 24.02
C GLY A 88 12.79 -20.56 24.24
N THR A 89 13.52 -20.98 23.22
CA THR A 89 14.98 -21.16 23.28
C THR A 89 15.75 -20.14 22.44
N ASN A 90 15.07 -19.52 21.44
CA ASN A 90 15.67 -18.67 20.41
C ASN A 90 16.86 -19.33 19.69
N ALA A 91 16.98 -20.65 19.76
CA ALA A 91 18.02 -21.39 19.05
C ALA A 91 17.72 -21.40 17.56
N ALA A 92 18.74 -21.19 16.72
CA ALA A 92 18.58 -21.31 15.27
C ALA A 92 18.18 -22.75 14.89
N VAL A 93 17.18 -22.88 14.04
CA VAL A 93 16.74 -24.18 13.49
C VAL A 93 17.33 -24.35 12.09
N GLU A 94 17.55 -25.61 11.66
CA GLU A 94 18.06 -25.90 10.31
C GLU A 94 17.21 -25.18 9.24
N PRO A 95 17.80 -24.26 8.46
CA PRO A 95 17.02 -23.44 7.53
C PRO A 95 16.53 -24.26 6.33
N VAL A 96 15.30 -23.99 5.86
CA VAL A 96 14.78 -24.66 4.65
C VAL A 96 15.60 -24.28 3.41
N VAL A 97 15.67 -25.20 2.45
CA VAL A 97 16.38 -25.00 1.18
C VAL A 97 15.36 -25.00 0.04
N LEU A 98 15.09 -23.84 -0.56
CA LEU A 98 14.13 -23.71 -1.68
C LEU A 98 14.80 -23.61 -3.04
N HIS A 99 16.07 -24.02 -3.13
CA HIS A 99 16.80 -24.12 -4.39
C HIS A 99 17.26 -25.58 -4.61
N ASP A 100 17.51 -25.95 -5.87
CA ASP A 100 18.04 -27.28 -6.22
C ASP A 100 19.57 -27.29 -6.28
N ARG A 101 20.12 -28.00 -7.29
CA ARG A 101 21.52 -28.04 -7.69
C ARG A 101 22.10 -26.64 -7.94
N SER A 102 21.26 -25.64 -8.26
CA SER A 102 21.64 -24.24 -8.47
C SER A 102 20.94 -23.31 -7.50
N ALA A 103 21.67 -22.36 -6.92
CA ALA A 103 21.11 -21.28 -6.09
C ALA A 103 20.20 -20.30 -6.87
N TRP A 104 20.14 -20.42 -8.20
CA TRP A 104 19.31 -19.59 -9.08
C TRP A 104 18.04 -20.31 -9.56
N SER A 105 17.86 -21.57 -9.18
CA SER A 105 16.73 -22.40 -9.58
C SER A 105 15.87 -22.68 -8.36
N TYR A 106 14.75 -21.97 -8.27
CA TYR A 106 13.81 -22.12 -7.17
C TYR A 106 13.03 -23.43 -7.37
N VAL A 107 12.79 -24.12 -6.26
CA VAL A 107 11.97 -25.33 -6.24
C VAL A 107 10.82 -25.11 -5.29
N ASP A 108 9.62 -25.05 -5.86
CA ASP A 108 8.41 -25.23 -5.08
C ASP A 108 8.25 -26.73 -4.75
N ARG A 109 8.68 -27.11 -3.54
CA ARG A 109 8.64 -28.51 -3.08
C ARG A 109 7.21 -29.00 -2.83
N TRP A 110 6.22 -28.11 -2.87
CA TRP A 110 4.84 -28.39 -2.54
C TRP A 110 3.90 -28.27 -3.74
N ASP A 111 4.45 -28.11 -4.94
CA ASP A 111 3.69 -28.09 -6.20
C ASP A 111 3.23 -29.49 -6.67
N ASP A 112 3.46 -30.55 -5.91
CA ASP A 112 2.98 -31.89 -6.25
C ASP A 112 1.46 -32.00 -6.05
N GLU A 113 0.72 -32.45 -7.08
CA GLU A 113 -0.73 -32.71 -7.01
C GLU A 113 -1.12 -33.59 -5.80
N HIS A 114 -0.26 -34.54 -5.40
CA HIS A 114 -0.52 -35.41 -4.23
C HIS A 114 -0.39 -34.65 -2.91
N ARG A 115 0.54 -33.69 -2.79
CA ARG A 115 0.72 -32.88 -1.59
C ARG A 115 -0.34 -31.78 -1.48
N ARG A 116 -0.83 -31.28 -2.61
CA ARG A 116 -2.00 -30.38 -2.66
C ARG A 116 -3.28 -31.06 -2.16
N GLY A 117 -3.38 -32.37 -2.31
CA GLY A 117 -4.47 -33.18 -1.74
C GLY A 117 -4.52 -33.23 -0.21
N ASP A 118 -3.42 -32.87 0.48
CA ASP A 118 -3.33 -32.77 1.94
C ASP A 118 -2.90 -31.37 2.38
N ALA A 119 -3.63 -30.36 1.92
CA ALA A 119 -3.40 -28.96 2.30
C ALA A 119 -3.45 -28.72 3.83
N ARG A 120 -4.08 -29.62 4.60
CA ARG A 120 -4.08 -29.58 6.06
C ARG A 120 -2.71 -29.95 6.64
N ALA A 121 -2.03 -30.96 6.11
CA ALA A 121 -0.67 -31.30 6.54
C ALA A 121 0.35 -30.18 6.27
N LEU A 122 0.12 -29.34 5.24
CA LEU A 122 0.99 -28.19 4.96
C LEU A 122 0.98 -27.14 6.08
N ALA A 123 -0.13 -27.00 6.82
CA ALA A 123 -0.22 -26.03 7.91
C ALA A 123 0.74 -26.38 9.07
N ASP A 124 1.00 -27.67 9.28
CA ASP A 124 1.93 -28.14 10.32
C ASP A 124 3.39 -28.18 9.83
N ASP A 125 3.65 -28.14 8.53
CA ASP A 125 4.99 -28.17 7.95
C ASP A 125 5.73 -26.83 8.13
N ARG A 126 6.77 -26.84 8.98
CA ARG A 126 7.66 -25.70 9.20
C ARG A 126 8.32 -25.20 7.92
N ASN A 127 8.76 -26.10 7.06
CA ASN A 127 9.44 -25.74 5.83
C ASN A 127 8.47 -25.05 4.87
N PHE A 128 7.21 -25.50 4.83
CA PHE A 128 6.16 -24.83 4.07
C PHE A 128 5.88 -23.45 4.64
N ARG A 129 5.79 -23.27 5.97
CA ARG A 129 5.68 -21.93 6.60
C ARG A 129 6.77 -20.98 6.13
N ALA A 130 8.02 -21.43 6.10
CA ALA A 130 9.14 -20.63 5.62
C ALA A 130 9.04 -20.29 4.13
N GLN A 131 8.57 -21.21 3.26
CA GLN A 131 8.25 -20.88 1.87
C GLN A 131 7.11 -19.87 1.76
N ASN A 132 6.01 -20.08 2.50
CA ASN A 132 4.81 -19.26 2.43
C ASN A 132 5.13 -17.80 2.75
N VAL A 133 5.78 -17.54 3.89
CA VAL A 133 6.19 -16.19 4.30
C VAL A 133 7.12 -15.55 3.28
N PHE A 134 8.12 -16.29 2.79
CA PHE A 134 9.06 -15.76 1.80
C PHE A 134 8.40 -15.43 0.47
N ALA A 135 7.55 -16.32 -0.04
CA ALA A 135 6.89 -16.18 -1.33
C ALA A 135 5.90 -15.01 -1.31
N VAL A 136 5.06 -14.92 -0.27
CA VAL A 136 4.11 -13.80 -0.12
C VAL A 136 4.86 -12.48 0.07
N ALA A 137 5.86 -12.41 0.95
CA ALA A 137 6.62 -11.18 1.15
C ALA A 137 7.38 -10.73 -0.13
N SER A 138 7.97 -11.66 -0.87
CA SER A 138 8.64 -11.38 -2.14
C SER A 138 7.66 -10.90 -3.20
N HIS A 139 6.49 -11.53 -3.28
CA HIS A 139 5.43 -11.15 -4.19
C HIS A 139 4.91 -9.74 -3.86
N THR A 140 4.59 -9.46 -2.59
CA THR A 140 4.18 -8.13 -2.12
C THR A 140 5.22 -7.08 -2.48
N LEU A 141 6.50 -7.29 -2.15
CA LEU A 141 7.57 -6.35 -2.52
C LEU A 141 7.63 -6.12 -4.04
N SER A 142 7.53 -7.19 -4.83
CA SER A 142 7.58 -7.09 -6.30
C SER A 142 6.44 -6.26 -6.88
N LEU A 143 5.22 -6.31 -6.30
CA LEU A 143 4.09 -5.50 -6.73
C LEU A 143 4.40 -4.01 -6.57
N PHE A 144 4.93 -3.60 -5.40
CA PHE A 144 5.32 -2.21 -5.20
C PHE A 144 6.44 -1.80 -6.15
N GLU A 145 7.51 -2.59 -6.27
CA GLU A 145 8.67 -2.23 -7.11
C GLU A 145 8.33 -2.16 -8.59
N GLN A 146 7.44 -3.02 -9.07
CA GLN A 146 6.93 -2.99 -10.44
C GLN A 146 6.16 -1.70 -10.72
N HIS A 147 5.28 -1.27 -9.81
CA HIS A 147 4.47 -0.06 -9.99
C HIS A 147 5.23 1.23 -9.67
N LEU A 148 6.26 1.16 -8.83
CA LEU A 148 7.18 2.26 -8.54
C LEU A 148 8.33 2.36 -9.54
N GLY A 149 8.55 1.33 -10.36
CA GLY A 149 9.56 1.33 -11.41
C GLY A 149 11.00 1.31 -10.89
N ARG A 150 11.23 0.83 -9.66
CA ARG A 150 12.55 0.79 -9.01
C ARG A 150 12.54 -0.06 -7.73
N PRO A 151 13.73 -0.45 -7.24
CA PRO A 151 13.89 -0.99 -5.88
C PRO A 151 13.53 0.01 -4.78
N ILE A 152 12.93 -0.49 -3.69
CA ILE A 152 12.51 0.31 -2.53
C ILE A 152 13.53 0.19 -1.38
N PRO A 153 14.02 1.30 -0.80
CA PRO A 153 14.87 1.22 0.37
C PRO A 153 14.07 0.73 1.60
N TRP A 154 14.70 -0.02 2.49
CA TRP A 154 14.17 -0.25 3.83
C TRP A 154 14.51 0.94 4.73
N ASN A 155 13.65 1.26 5.71
CA ASN A 155 13.90 2.35 6.67
C ASN A 155 15.25 2.20 7.39
N SER A 156 15.64 0.97 7.70
CA SER A 156 16.90 0.66 8.38
C SER A 156 18.15 0.87 7.52
N HIS A 157 17.99 1.05 6.20
CA HIS A 157 19.04 1.06 5.18
C HIS A 157 19.89 -0.22 5.12
N PHE A 158 19.55 -1.26 5.89
CA PHE A 158 20.11 -2.59 5.68
C PHE A 158 19.57 -3.17 4.37
N PRO A 159 20.31 -4.07 3.70
CA PRO A 159 19.88 -4.63 2.42
C PRO A 159 18.65 -5.55 2.55
N GLN A 160 18.43 -6.14 3.73
CA GLN A 160 17.46 -7.22 3.93
C GLN A 160 16.46 -6.88 5.04
N LEU A 161 15.19 -7.21 4.84
CA LEU A 161 14.17 -7.31 5.87
C LEU A 161 14.13 -8.75 6.41
N TYR A 162 14.14 -8.90 7.74
CA TYR A 162 14.02 -10.22 8.36
C TYR A 162 12.54 -10.63 8.47
N LEU A 163 12.26 -11.90 8.21
CA LEU A 163 10.93 -12.49 8.36
C LEU A 163 11.05 -13.62 9.40
N VAL A 164 10.33 -13.53 10.51
CA VAL A 164 10.43 -14.50 11.61
C VAL A 164 9.09 -15.24 11.75
N PRO A 165 8.91 -16.41 11.09
CA PRO A 165 7.61 -17.07 10.97
C PRO A 165 6.97 -17.52 12.30
N GLN A 166 7.79 -17.61 13.36
CA GLN A 166 7.36 -18.08 14.67
C GLN A 166 8.09 -17.31 15.78
N ALA A 167 7.83 -16.01 15.86
CA ALA A 167 8.52 -15.09 16.76
C ALA A 167 8.01 -15.15 18.21
N ARG A 168 6.68 -15.24 18.41
CA ARG A 168 6.04 -15.07 19.73
C ARG A 168 4.79 -15.95 19.89
N VAL A 169 4.46 -16.31 21.14
CA VAL A 169 3.24 -17.07 21.45
C VAL A 169 2.06 -16.10 21.63
N GLU A 170 1.51 -15.64 20.52
CA GLU A 170 0.37 -14.72 20.45
C GLU A 170 -0.34 -14.85 19.10
N ALA A 171 -1.63 -14.53 19.03
CA ALA A 171 -2.34 -14.39 17.76
C ALA A 171 -2.17 -12.96 17.22
N ASN A 172 -0.91 -12.54 17.05
CA ASN A 172 -0.55 -11.23 16.50
C ASN A 172 0.57 -11.36 15.45
N ALA A 173 0.73 -10.36 14.60
CA ALA A 173 1.97 -10.12 13.86
C ALA A 173 2.24 -8.62 13.87
N PHE A 174 3.48 -8.22 13.64
CA PHE A 174 3.78 -6.80 13.46
C PHE A 174 5.13 -6.61 12.76
N TYR A 175 5.22 -5.57 11.94
CA TYR A 175 6.50 -4.98 11.55
C TYR A 175 7.17 -4.24 12.72
N SER A 176 8.48 -4.45 12.90
CA SER A 176 9.30 -3.81 13.93
C SER A 176 10.50 -3.10 13.31
N ARG A 177 10.51 -1.77 13.38
CA ARG A 177 11.69 -0.95 13.05
C ARG A 177 12.90 -1.30 13.89
N GLU A 178 12.69 -1.49 15.19
CA GLU A 178 13.77 -1.80 16.15
C GLU A 178 14.57 -3.04 15.72
N HIS A 179 13.87 -4.07 15.23
CA HIS A 179 14.48 -5.33 14.82
C HIS A 179 14.72 -5.45 13.31
N ASN A 180 14.27 -4.47 12.51
CA ASN A 180 14.24 -4.54 11.05
C ASN A 180 13.60 -5.86 10.57
N ALA A 181 12.46 -6.21 11.16
CA ALA A 181 11.85 -7.53 11.01
C ALA A 181 10.33 -7.48 11.00
N VAL A 182 9.71 -8.41 10.28
CA VAL A 182 8.31 -8.80 10.49
C VAL A 182 8.27 -10.00 11.41
N LEU A 183 7.56 -9.85 12.54
CA LEU A 183 7.49 -10.85 13.61
C LEU A 183 6.10 -11.49 13.59
N PHE A 184 6.04 -12.78 13.29
CA PHE A 184 4.79 -13.53 13.23
C PHE A 184 4.55 -14.31 14.52
N GLY A 185 3.42 -14.08 15.16
CA GLY A 185 2.94 -14.83 16.30
C GLY A 185 2.32 -16.17 15.91
N TRP A 186 2.23 -17.06 16.90
CA TRP A 186 1.54 -18.33 16.77
C TRP A 186 0.82 -18.70 18.08
N LEU A 187 -0.23 -19.53 17.97
CA LEU A 187 -0.88 -20.17 19.11
C LEU A 187 -0.86 -21.68 18.94
N PRO A 188 -0.57 -22.45 20.00
CA PRO A 188 -0.71 -23.90 19.97
C PRO A 188 -2.18 -24.28 19.75
N GLY A 189 -2.39 -25.47 19.18
CA GLY A 189 -3.73 -26.06 19.08
C GLY A 189 -4.34 -26.26 20.46
N PHE A 190 -5.66 -26.12 20.57
CA PHE A 190 -6.39 -26.29 21.83
C PHE A 190 -7.71 -27.03 21.59
N GLY A 191 -7.86 -28.21 22.21
CA GLY A 191 -8.97 -29.11 21.93
C GLY A 191 -8.97 -29.53 20.46
N ASP A 192 -10.11 -29.40 19.79
CA ASP A 192 -10.27 -29.73 18.37
C ASP A 192 -9.76 -28.62 17.41
N LYS A 193 -9.25 -27.51 17.95
CA LYS A 193 -8.75 -26.39 17.12
C LYS A 193 -7.28 -26.63 16.74
N PRO A 194 -6.93 -26.65 15.44
CA PRO A 194 -5.53 -26.75 15.02
C PRO A 194 -4.72 -25.51 15.46
N PRO A 195 -3.38 -25.62 15.55
CA PRO A 195 -2.50 -24.49 15.77
C PRO A 195 -2.79 -23.32 14.81
N LEU A 196 -2.55 -22.10 15.28
CA LEU A 196 -2.65 -20.89 14.46
C LEU A 196 -1.23 -20.35 14.23
N TYR A 197 -0.90 -20.06 12.98
CA TYR A 197 0.34 -19.38 12.62
C TYR A 197 -0.02 -18.18 11.75
N THR A 198 0.25 -16.96 12.21
CA THR A 198 -0.04 -15.76 11.39
C THR A 198 0.85 -15.71 10.14
N ALA A 199 2.02 -16.36 10.20
CA ALA A 199 2.91 -16.65 9.07
C ALA A 199 2.32 -17.53 7.96
N LEU A 200 1.14 -18.11 8.14
CA LEU A 200 0.44 -18.85 7.08
C LEU A 200 -0.63 -18.02 6.38
N SER A 201 -1.04 -16.88 6.96
CA SER A 201 -2.06 -16.02 6.36
C SER A 201 -1.41 -15.09 5.34
N TYR A 202 -1.82 -15.23 4.07
CA TYR A 202 -1.39 -14.34 2.98
C TYR A 202 -1.63 -12.88 3.34
N ASP A 203 -2.83 -12.57 3.82
CA ASP A 203 -3.27 -11.21 4.11
C ASP A 203 -2.44 -10.58 5.22
N VAL A 204 -2.16 -11.33 6.29
CA VAL A 204 -1.32 -10.84 7.40
C VAL A 204 0.11 -10.59 6.91
N ILE A 205 0.70 -11.51 6.14
CA ILE A 205 2.05 -11.31 5.60
C ILE A 205 2.09 -10.07 4.69
N ALA A 206 1.14 -9.95 3.77
CA ALA A 206 1.07 -8.82 2.84
C ALA A 206 0.86 -7.49 3.58
N HIS A 207 0.01 -7.46 4.61
CA HIS A 207 -0.25 -6.30 5.44
C HIS A 207 1.04 -5.85 6.17
N GLU A 208 1.68 -6.74 6.93
CA GLU A 208 2.86 -6.39 7.71
C GLU A 208 4.07 -6.01 6.85
N VAL A 209 4.24 -6.68 5.71
CA VAL A 209 5.29 -6.32 4.75
C VAL A 209 5.01 -4.95 4.11
N SER A 210 3.74 -4.61 3.88
CA SER A 210 3.35 -3.29 3.36
C SER A 210 3.69 -2.16 4.34
N HIS A 211 3.58 -2.39 5.66
CA HIS A 211 4.10 -1.43 6.65
C HIS A 211 5.60 -1.21 6.50
N ALA A 212 6.40 -2.27 6.37
CA ALA A 212 7.85 -2.16 6.20
C ALA A 212 8.23 -1.42 4.91
N ILE A 213 7.49 -1.66 3.83
CA ILE A 213 7.69 -0.99 2.54
C ILE A 213 7.33 0.49 2.62
N LEU A 214 6.14 0.83 3.14
CA LEU A 214 5.71 2.22 3.28
C LEU A 214 6.63 2.99 4.21
N ASP A 215 7.08 2.37 5.29
CA ASP A 215 8.07 2.95 6.20
C ASP A 215 9.40 3.28 5.49
N GLY A 216 9.86 2.39 4.60
CA GLY A 216 11.04 2.67 3.78
C GLY A 216 10.86 3.85 2.80
N LEU A 217 9.65 4.02 2.27
CA LEU A 217 9.31 5.08 1.30
C LEU A 217 8.96 6.44 1.93
N ARG A 218 8.30 6.41 3.08
CA ARG A 218 7.70 7.55 3.79
C ARG A 218 7.96 7.40 5.30
N PRO A 219 9.24 7.44 5.74
CA PRO A 219 9.61 7.13 7.12
C PRO A 219 8.94 8.04 8.17
N ARG A 220 8.63 9.29 7.79
CA ARG A 220 7.96 10.26 8.65
C ARG A 220 6.48 10.00 8.88
N TYR A 221 5.88 9.02 8.19
CA TYR A 221 4.46 8.73 8.38
C TYR A 221 4.13 8.15 9.76
N THR A 222 5.15 7.79 10.52
CA THR A 222 5.05 7.43 11.92
C THR A 222 5.51 8.54 12.86
N GLU A 223 5.72 9.77 12.42
CA GLU A 223 6.02 10.90 13.32
C GLU A 223 4.71 11.49 13.88
N PRO A 224 4.73 12.22 15.02
CA PRO A 224 3.53 12.86 15.54
C PRO A 224 2.96 13.87 14.53
N GLY A 225 1.72 13.65 14.11
CA GLY A 225 1.04 14.47 13.11
C GLY A 225 -0.48 14.35 13.20
N LEU A 226 -1.16 14.67 12.11
CA LEU A 226 -2.60 14.49 11.97
C LEU A 226 -2.97 12.99 11.89
N PRO A 227 -4.22 12.61 12.26
CA PRO A 227 -4.60 11.21 12.43
C PRO A 227 -4.61 10.39 11.13
N ASP A 228 -4.81 11.03 9.98
CA ASP A 228 -4.86 10.38 8.67
C ASP A 228 -3.55 9.66 8.31
N GLN A 229 -2.41 10.14 8.80
CA GLN A 229 -1.10 9.60 8.44
C GLN A 229 -0.88 8.17 8.95
N LEU A 230 -1.25 7.92 10.21
CA LEU A 230 -1.22 6.56 10.79
C LEU A 230 -2.36 5.70 10.22
N ALA A 231 -3.53 6.30 9.98
CA ALA A 231 -4.64 5.59 9.35
C ALA A 231 -4.30 5.14 7.92
N PHE A 232 -3.47 5.90 7.19
CA PHE A 232 -3.01 5.52 5.88
C PHE A 232 -2.04 4.34 5.90
N HIS A 233 -1.19 4.22 6.94
CA HIS A 233 -0.34 3.03 7.12
C HIS A 233 -1.16 1.75 7.17
N GLU A 234 -2.22 1.76 7.98
CA GLU A 234 -3.18 0.65 8.11
C GLU A 234 -3.95 0.42 6.81
N ALA A 235 -4.55 1.49 6.26
CA ALA A 235 -5.39 1.39 5.07
C ALA A 235 -4.62 0.90 3.83
N LEU A 236 -3.38 1.35 3.62
CA LEU A 236 -2.54 0.87 2.53
C LEU A 236 -2.23 -0.62 2.70
N ALA A 237 -1.86 -1.04 3.91
CA ALA A 237 -1.54 -2.43 4.20
C ALA A 237 -2.76 -3.36 3.97
N ASP A 238 -3.94 -2.93 4.41
CA ASP A 238 -5.21 -3.61 4.16
C ASP A 238 -5.57 -3.67 2.67
N LEU A 239 -5.43 -2.56 1.95
CA LEU A 239 -5.74 -2.51 0.51
C LEU A 239 -4.78 -3.38 -0.30
N VAL A 240 -3.50 -3.40 0.05
CA VAL A 240 -2.53 -4.29 -0.62
C VAL A 240 -2.88 -5.75 -0.34
N ALA A 241 -3.17 -6.12 0.90
CA ALA A 241 -3.58 -7.47 1.25
C ALA A 241 -4.82 -7.91 0.44
N LEU A 242 -5.90 -7.13 0.53
CA LEU A 242 -7.19 -7.42 -0.12
C LEU A 242 -7.11 -7.44 -1.66
N LEU A 243 -6.44 -6.47 -2.28
CA LEU A 243 -6.39 -6.36 -3.74
C LEU A 243 -5.37 -7.33 -4.37
N SER A 244 -4.27 -7.64 -3.68
CA SER A 244 -3.25 -8.55 -4.23
C SER A 244 -3.70 -10.02 -4.18
N VAL A 245 -4.33 -10.45 -3.08
CA VAL A 245 -4.88 -11.82 -2.98
C VAL A 245 -5.97 -12.04 -4.02
N PHE A 246 -6.81 -11.03 -4.27
CA PHE A 246 -7.83 -11.05 -5.32
C PHE A 246 -7.20 -11.32 -6.69
N GLY A 247 -6.03 -10.73 -6.96
CA GLY A 247 -5.29 -10.87 -8.22
C GLY A 247 -4.65 -12.25 -8.44
N THR A 248 -4.71 -13.14 -7.44
CA THR A 248 -4.09 -14.47 -7.46
C THR A 248 -4.94 -15.46 -8.25
N THR A 249 -4.27 -16.28 -9.07
CA THR A 249 -4.93 -17.22 -9.99
C THR A 249 -5.85 -18.19 -9.24
N GLY A 250 -7.11 -18.28 -9.69
CA GLY A 250 -8.12 -19.20 -9.15
C GLY A 250 -8.88 -18.70 -7.93
N VAL A 251 -8.33 -17.74 -7.17
CA VAL A 251 -8.97 -17.22 -5.94
C VAL A 251 -10.29 -16.51 -6.23
N ALA A 252 -10.30 -15.56 -7.17
CA ALA A 252 -11.51 -14.82 -7.53
C ALA A 252 -12.64 -15.73 -8.05
N GLN A 253 -12.31 -16.69 -8.92
CA GLN A 253 -13.27 -17.64 -9.47
C GLN A 253 -13.83 -18.55 -8.38
N HIS A 254 -12.96 -19.08 -7.50
CA HIS A 254 -13.37 -19.95 -6.40
C HIS A 254 -14.35 -19.24 -5.45
N LEU A 255 -14.08 -17.98 -5.12
CA LEU A 255 -14.91 -17.22 -4.19
C LEU A 255 -16.26 -16.78 -4.81
N LEU A 256 -16.35 -16.65 -6.14
CA LEU A 256 -17.60 -16.34 -6.86
C LEU A 256 -18.47 -17.56 -7.13
N ASP A 257 -17.83 -18.70 -7.41
CA ASP A 257 -18.48 -19.95 -7.78
C ASP A 257 -17.94 -21.11 -6.94
N PRO A 258 -18.23 -21.10 -5.61
CA PRO A 258 -17.67 -22.09 -4.70
C PRO A 258 -18.17 -23.52 -4.98
N GLU A 259 -19.33 -23.65 -5.62
CA GLU A 259 -19.95 -24.93 -5.99
C GLU A 259 -19.50 -25.43 -7.38
N GLY A 260 -18.76 -24.61 -8.14
CA GLY A 260 -18.29 -24.98 -9.49
C GLY A 260 -19.41 -25.12 -10.51
N VAL A 261 -20.47 -24.33 -10.40
CA VAL A 261 -21.63 -24.32 -11.30
C VAL A 261 -21.25 -23.79 -12.69
N GLY A 262 -20.20 -22.97 -12.78
CA GLY A 262 -19.68 -22.34 -13.98
C GLY A 262 -20.36 -21.02 -14.36
N GLU A 263 -21.38 -20.60 -13.61
CA GLU A 263 -22.16 -19.39 -13.91
C GLU A 263 -22.47 -18.57 -12.65
N VAL A 264 -22.36 -17.25 -12.74
CA VAL A 264 -22.80 -16.29 -11.71
C VAL A 264 -24.11 -15.65 -12.15
N ARG A 265 -25.16 -15.76 -11.34
CA ARG A 265 -26.48 -15.19 -11.63
C ARG A 265 -26.67 -13.87 -10.89
N PHE A 266 -27.05 -12.83 -11.62
CA PHE A 266 -27.43 -11.53 -11.06
C PHE A 266 -28.96 -11.40 -11.07
N PRO A 267 -29.66 -11.58 -9.93
CA PRO A 267 -31.12 -11.68 -9.90
C PRO A 267 -31.84 -10.44 -10.46
N SER A 268 -31.23 -9.26 -10.30
CA SER A 268 -31.73 -7.99 -10.80
C SER A 268 -31.66 -7.85 -12.32
N ASP A 269 -30.77 -8.58 -13.00
CA ASP A 269 -30.49 -8.37 -14.43
C ASP A 269 -31.75 -8.56 -15.29
N ALA A 270 -32.54 -9.59 -15.02
CA ALA A 270 -33.73 -9.91 -15.80
C ALA A 270 -34.82 -8.85 -15.66
N ALA A 271 -34.96 -8.23 -14.48
CA ALA A 271 -35.92 -7.16 -14.25
C ALA A 271 -35.42 -5.83 -14.85
N ALA A 272 -34.14 -5.51 -14.66
CA ALA A 272 -33.54 -4.29 -15.18
C ALA A 272 -33.62 -4.23 -16.72
N ARG A 273 -33.37 -5.35 -17.42
CA ARG A 273 -33.43 -5.43 -18.89
C ARG A 273 -34.82 -5.26 -19.50
N ARG A 274 -35.88 -5.19 -18.70
CA ARG A 274 -37.25 -4.91 -19.17
C ARG A 274 -37.57 -3.42 -19.14
N LEU A 275 -36.72 -2.59 -18.54
CA LEU A 275 -36.89 -1.14 -18.54
C LEU A 275 -36.62 -0.60 -19.95
N GLU A 276 -37.49 0.30 -20.42
CA GLU A 276 -37.37 0.92 -21.74
C GLU A 276 -36.36 2.07 -21.75
N ASP A 277 -36.27 2.80 -20.62
CA ASP A 277 -35.27 3.86 -20.45
C ASP A 277 -33.88 3.26 -20.25
N HIS A 278 -32.97 3.55 -21.18
CA HIS A 278 -31.62 2.99 -21.16
C HIS A 278 -30.77 3.47 -19.97
N ALA A 279 -30.99 4.69 -19.47
CA ALA A 279 -30.25 5.20 -18.32
C ALA A 279 -30.72 4.50 -17.04
N GLU A 280 -32.05 4.39 -16.84
CA GLU A 280 -32.65 3.68 -15.71
C GLU A 280 -32.29 2.18 -15.74
N GLN A 281 -32.34 1.56 -16.93
CA GLN A 281 -31.90 0.19 -17.15
C GLN A 281 -30.44 -0.01 -16.69
N ARG A 282 -29.54 0.88 -17.11
CA ARG A 282 -28.12 0.79 -16.77
C ARG A 282 -27.90 0.97 -15.28
N GLU A 283 -28.50 2.00 -14.67
CA GLU A 283 -28.42 2.24 -13.23
C GLU A 283 -28.89 1.02 -12.44
N ARG A 284 -30.04 0.43 -12.82
CA ARG A 284 -30.59 -0.75 -12.14
C ARG A 284 -29.73 -2.00 -12.30
N LEU A 285 -29.10 -2.18 -13.47
CA LEU A 285 -28.13 -3.27 -13.70
C LEU A 285 -26.92 -3.11 -12.79
N LEU A 286 -26.30 -1.93 -12.78
CA LEU A 286 -25.10 -1.66 -11.99
C LEU A 286 -25.36 -1.81 -10.49
N ALA A 287 -26.44 -1.22 -9.99
CA ALA A 287 -26.80 -1.30 -8.57
C ALA A 287 -27.03 -2.74 -8.11
N GLY A 288 -27.79 -3.52 -8.87
CA GLY A 288 -28.08 -4.90 -8.49
C GLY A 288 -26.90 -5.86 -8.65
N ARG A 289 -26.01 -5.60 -9.61
CA ARG A 289 -24.73 -6.32 -9.73
C ARG A 289 -23.79 -5.97 -8.57
N ALA A 290 -23.66 -4.69 -8.25
CA ALA A 290 -22.85 -4.22 -7.14
C ALA A 290 -23.30 -4.85 -5.81
N GLU A 291 -24.62 -4.94 -5.56
CA GLU A 291 -25.17 -5.59 -4.36
C GLU A 291 -24.73 -7.06 -4.21
N LEU A 292 -24.79 -7.84 -5.30
CA LEU A 292 -24.34 -9.23 -5.29
C LEU A 292 -22.82 -9.34 -5.09
N LEU A 293 -22.05 -8.47 -5.73
CA LEU A 293 -20.59 -8.46 -5.59
C LEU A 293 -20.16 -8.03 -4.18
N ARG A 294 -20.82 -7.05 -3.55
CA ARG A 294 -20.60 -6.65 -2.14
C ARG A 294 -20.93 -7.76 -1.15
N SER A 295 -21.90 -8.59 -1.47
CA SER A 295 -22.27 -9.72 -0.61
C SER A 295 -21.45 -10.98 -0.88
N SER A 296 -20.59 -11.00 -1.91
CA SER A 296 -19.74 -12.15 -2.22
C SER A 296 -18.67 -12.40 -1.14
N PRO A 297 -18.17 -13.64 -0.97
CA PRO A 297 -17.03 -13.93 -0.10
C PRO A 297 -15.78 -13.10 -0.41
N LEU A 298 -15.64 -12.56 -1.63
CA LEU A 298 -14.54 -11.67 -2.01
C LEU A 298 -14.57 -10.33 -1.25
N ALA A 299 -15.76 -9.78 -1.07
CA ALA A 299 -15.97 -8.59 -0.25
C ALA A 299 -15.78 -8.88 1.26
N ARG A 300 -15.70 -10.16 1.63
CA ARG A 300 -15.56 -10.67 3.00
C ARG A 300 -14.23 -11.38 3.27
N LEU A 301 -13.25 -11.33 2.35
CA LEU A 301 -11.86 -11.80 2.57
C LEU A 301 -11.29 -11.25 3.90
N ALA A 302 -11.69 -10.02 4.20
CA ALA A 302 -11.54 -9.28 5.43
C ALA A 302 -12.04 -9.96 6.75
N GLU A 303 -13.17 -10.70 6.71
CA GLU A 303 -13.88 -11.16 7.92
C GLU A 303 -13.17 -12.29 8.68
N GLN A 304 -12.29 -13.04 8.01
CA GLN A 304 -11.78 -14.32 8.53
C GLN A 304 -10.59 -14.18 9.49
N ILE A 305 -10.09 -12.95 9.67
CA ILE A 305 -9.04 -12.59 10.63
C ILE A 305 -9.55 -12.64 12.10
N GLY A 306 -10.88 -12.63 12.34
CA GLY A 306 -11.48 -12.51 13.69
C GLY A 306 -12.19 -13.72 14.29
N GLY A 307 -12.41 -14.78 13.51
CA GLY A 307 -13.38 -15.84 13.84
C GLY A 307 -13.09 -16.67 15.11
N ARG A 308 -11.88 -16.62 15.67
CA ARG A 308 -11.52 -17.40 16.86
C ARG A 308 -11.79 -16.73 18.20
N ARG A 309 -12.10 -15.43 18.28
CA ARG A 309 -12.34 -14.73 19.56
C ARG A 309 -13.80 -14.66 19.99
N ASN A 310 -14.76 -14.64 19.06
CA ASN A 310 -16.20 -14.50 19.40
C ASN A 310 -16.81 -15.71 20.14
N ALA A 311 -16.07 -16.81 20.34
CA ALA A 311 -16.56 -18.01 21.02
C ALA A 311 -16.25 -18.04 22.54
N GLN A 312 -15.58 -17.04 23.10
CA GLN A 312 -15.28 -16.99 24.54
C GLN A 312 -15.66 -15.62 25.10
N HIS A 313 -16.94 -15.44 25.42
CA HIS A 313 -17.51 -14.67 26.57
C HIS A 313 -18.97 -14.30 26.25
N PRO A 314 -19.97 -14.95 26.86
CA PRO A 314 -21.33 -14.43 26.86
C PRO A 314 -21.35 -13.18 27.77
N GLY A 315 -21.32 -11.99 27.17
CA GLY A 315 -21.56 -10.72 27.87
C GLY A 315 -20.36 -9.75 28.04
N GLY A 316 -19.24 -9.91 27.33
CA GLY A 316 -18.08 -8.99 27.43
C GLY A 316 -18.11 -7.86 26.40
N ALA A 317 -17.90 -6.63 26.84
CA ALA A 317 -17.76 -5.45 25.98
C ALA A 317 -16.53 -5.57 25.04
N LEU A 318 -16.63 -4.91 23.88
CA LEU A 318 -15.58 -4.80 22.86
C LEU A 318 -14.28 -4.22 23.46
N VAL A 319 -13.16 -4.94 23.34
CA VAL A 319 -11.82 -4.45 23.71
C VAL A 319 -11.14 -3.84 22.46
N PRO A 320 -10.67 -2.59 22.48
CA PRO A 320 -9.95 -1.96 21.36
C PRO A 320 -8.50 -2.47 21.25
N GLY A 321 -7.94 -2.58 20.03
CA GLY A 321 -6.49 -2.79 19.82
C GLY A 321 -6.04 -4.22 19.48
N ARG A 322 -6.91 -5.06 18.93
CA ARG A 322 -6.63 -6.50 18.82
C ARG A 322 -7.09 -7.05 17.47
N TYR A 323 -6.34 -6.79 16.40
CA TYR A 323 -6.73 -7.03 14.99
C TYR A 323 -8.25 -6.95 14.85
N PRO A 324 -8.84 -5.74 14.76
CA PRO A 324 -10.24 -5.66 14.38
C PRO A 324 -10.29 -6.33 13.01
N ALA A 325 -10.76 -7.59 12.98
CA ALA A 325 -10.97 -8.33 11.76
C ALA A 325 -11.58 -7.35 10.79
N LEU A 326 -10.86 -7.08 9.68
CA LEU A 326 -11.22 -6.10 8.68
C LEU A 326 -12.74 -6.10 8.61
N ARG A 327 -13.34 -5.08 9.22
CA ARG A 327 -14.79 -5.05 9.33
C ARG A 327 -15.28 -4.87 7.89
N ARG A 328 -16.58 -5.01 7.68
CA ARG A 328 -17.17 -4.75 6.36
C ARG A 328 -17.00 -3.27 5.99
N SER A 329 -15.80 -2.80 5.67
CA SER A 329 -15.52 -1.48 5.14
C SER A 329 -16.32 -1.27 3.85
N ILE A 330 -16.50 -2.35 3.10
CA ILE A 330 -17.40 -2.39 1.94
C ILE A 330 -18.89 -2.13 2.27
N ASP A 331 -19.33 -2.43 3.50
CA ASP A 331 -20.68 -2.14 4.01
C ASP A 331 -20.75 -0.79 4.76
N LEU A 332 -19.62 -0.08 4.93
CA LEU A 332 -19.66 1.25 5.55
C LEU A 332 -20.51 2.17 4.68
N VAL A 333 -21.58 2.68 5.28
CA VAL A 333 -22.46 3.65 4.64
C VAL A 333 -21.68 4.96 4.49
N PRO A 334 -21.51 5.47 3.26
CA PRO A 334 -20.83 6.74 3.05
C PRO A 334 -21.49 7.86 3.86
N THR A 335 -20.67 8.62 4.57
CA THR A 335 -21.07 9.80 5.34
C THR A 335 -19.94 10.81 5.30
N THR A 336 -20.24 12.08 5.48
CA THR A 336 -19.24 13.15 5.61
C THR A 336 -18.92 13.48 7.07
N THR A 337 -19.70 12.96 8.03
CA THR A 337 -19.63 13.34 9.45
C THR A 337 -18.65 12.51 10.27
N TRP A 338 -18.01 11.49 9.68
CA TRP A 338 -17.06 10.63 10.40
C TRP A 338 -15.81 11.39 10.86
N ALA A 339 -15.45 12.49 10.17
CA ALA A 339 -14.27 13.28 10.51
C ALA A 339 -14.35 13.89 11.93
N ASP A 340 -15.56 14.19 12.39
CA ASP A 340 -15.85 14.76 13.70
C ASP A 340 -16.14 13.70 14.77
N ASP A 341 -16.27 12.42 14.39
CA ASP A 341 -16.58 11.33 15.30
C ASP A 341 -15.30 10.86 16.03
N PRO A 342 -15.24 10.95 17.38
CA PRO A 342 -14.07 10.56 18.15
C PRO A 342 -13.63 9.10 17.97
N THR A 343 -14.52 8.21 17.53
CA THR A 343 -14.17 6.81 17.26
C THR A 343 -13.18 6.67 16.10
N TYR A 344 -13.20 7.61 15.15
CA TYR A 344 -12.22 7.70 14.05
C TYR A 344 -10.97 8.47 14.44
N ALA A 345 -10.73 8.73 15.73
CA ALA A 345 -9.44 9.22 16.20
C ALA A 345 -8.44 8.07 16.44
N GLU A 346 -8.90 6.82 16.35
CA GLU A 346 -8.09 5.59 16.40
C GLU A 346 -7.67 5.22 14.95
N PRO A 347 -6.37 4.96 14.68
CA PRO A 347 -5.86 4.74 13.33
C PRO A 347 -6.56 3.63 12.54
N HIS A 348 -6.81 2.45 13.11
CA HIS A 348 -7.43 1.33 12.40
C HIS A 348 -8.87 1.66 12.01
N ARG A 349 -9.66 2.28 12.91
CA ARG A 349 -11.02 2.74 12.62
C ARG A 349 -11.05 3.81 11.54
N ARG A 350 -10.12 4.76 11.56
CA ARG A 350 -9.98 5.77 10.50
C ARG A 350 -9.57 5.16 9.16
N ALA A 351 -8.71 4.15 9.17
CA ALA A 351 -8.27 3.44 7.98
C ALA A 351 -9.45 2.79 7.23
N GLU A 352 -10.46 2.28 7.97
CA GLU A 352 -11.64 1.67 7.36
C GLU A 352 -12.37 2.60 6.38
N ILE A 353 -12.30 3.93 6.55
CA ILE A 353 -12.88 4.90 5.60
C ILE A 353 -12.19 4.80 4.25
N LEU A 354 -10.86 4.83 4.22
CA LEU A 354 -10.10 4.74 2.98
C LEU A 354 -10.24 3.35 2.35
N VAL A 355 -10.22 2.29 3.17
CA VAL A 355 -10.49 0.92 2.69
C VAL A 355 -11.89 0.82 2.06
N ALA A 356 -12.91 1.42 2.69
CA ALA A 356 -14.28 1.45 2.18
C ALA A 356 -14.37 2.14 0.82
N VAL A 357 -13.74 3.30 0.68
CA VAL A 357 -13.72 4.08 -0.57
C VAL A 357 -13.19 3.23 -1.73
N PHE A 358 -12.01 2.62 -1.54
CA PHE A 358 -11.37 1.80 -2.57
C PHE A 358 -12.16 0.50 -2.85
N MET A 359 -12.64 -0.19 -1.83
CA MET A 359 -13.40 -1.44 -2.04
C MET A 359 -14.76 -1.19 -2.70
N GLN A 360 -15.45 -0.10 -2.36
CA GLN A 360 -16.68 0.30 -3.03
C GLN A 360 -16.41 0.75 -4.48
N THR A 361 -15.28 1.41 -4.73
CA THR A 361 -14.83 1.72 -6.09
C THR A 361 -14.57 0.45 -6.89
N LEU A 362 -13.86 -0.54 -6.32
CA LEU A 362 -13.61 -1.82 -6.96
C LEU A 362 -14.91 -2.50 -7.40
N VAL A 363 -15.91 -2.56 -6.52
CA VAL A 363 -17.21 -3.14 -6.87
C VAL A 363 -17.88 -2.38 -8.02
N ALA A 364 -17.85 -1.05 -7.99
CA ALA A 364 -18.45 -0.24 -9.04
C ALA A 364 -17.73 -0.45 -10.40
N MET A 365 -16.40 -0.44 -10.40
CA MET A 365 -15.57 -0.76 -11.56
C MET A 365 -15.89 -2.17 -12.09
N TRP A 366 -15.98 -3.14 -11.19
CA TRP A 366 -16.25 -4.52 -11.56
C TRP A 366 -17.64 -4.65 -12.19
N ALA A 367 -18.69 -4.14 -11.55
CA ALA A 367 -20.05 -4.15 -12.08
C ALA A 367 -20.14 -3.52 -13.48
N GLU A 368 -19.42 -2.42 -13.71
CA GLU A 368 -19.34 -1.75 -15.02
C GLU A 368 -18.71 -2.67 -16.08
N ARG A 369 -17.59 -3.32 -15.76
CA ARG A 369 -16.87 -4.23 -16.66
C ARG A 369 -17.68 -5.47 -17.04
N LEU A 370 -18.71 -5.83 -16.27
CA LEU A 370 -19.62 -6.92 -16.60
C LEU A 370 -20.71 -6.53 -17.62
N THR A 371 -20.91 -5.24 -17.90
CA THR A 371 -21.96 -4.75 -18.83
C THR A 371 -21.87 -5.35 -20.24
N PRO A 372 -20.69 -5.43 -20.89
CA PRO A 372 -20.58 -6.01 -22.23
C PRO A 372 -20.68 -7.54 -22.28
N LEU A 373 -20.62 -8.24 -21.15
CA LEU A 373 -20.63 -9.70 -21.12
C LEU A 373 -21.99 -10.26 -21.53
N ARG A 374 -21.96 -11.34 -22.31
CA ARG A 374 -23.14 -12.07 -22.76
C ARG A 374 -23.57 -13.08 -21.69
N HIS A 375 -24.87 -13.24 -21.53
CA HIS A 375 -25.43 -14.30 -20.70
C HIS A 375 -25.30 -15.66 -21.38
N GLU A 376 -24.99 -16.66 -20.57
CA GLU A 376 -25.03 -18.07 -20.95
C GLU A 376 -26.47 -18.56 -21.13
N ARG A 377 -26.63 -19.76 -21.70
CA ARG A 377 -27.95 -20.35 -22.02
C ARG A 377 -28.91 -20.43 -20.82
N ARG A 378 -28.38 -20.51 -19.60
CA ARG A 378 -29.17 -20.61 -18.36
C ARG A 378 -29.42 -19.25 -17.68
N GLY A 379 -29.00 -18.14 -18.31
CA GLY A 379 -29.27 -16.77 -17.88
C GLY A 379 -28.25 -16.17 -16.90
N GLY A 380 -27.19 -16.89 -16.54
CA GLY A 380 -26.05 -16.37 -15.76
C GLY A 380 -24.93 -15.82 -16.67
N LEU A 381 -23.93 -15.17 -16.06
CA LEU A 381 -22.66 -14.84 -16.73
C LEU A 381 -21.64 -15.94 -16.45
N ASP A 382 -20.74 -16.24 -17.38
CA ASP A 382 -19.64 -17.19 -17.16
C ASP A 382 -18.78 -16.79 -15.96
N ALA A 383 -18.63 -17.68 -14.97
CA ALA A 383 -17.96 -17.38 -13.71
C ALA A 383 -16.47 -17.05 -13.91
N GLY A 384 -15.81 -17.69 -14.87
CA GLY A 384 -14.42 -17.41 -15.23
C GLY A 384 -14.26 -15.98 -15.75
N ARG A 385 -15.13 -15.56 -16.68
CA ARG A 385 -15.15 -14.18 -17.20
C ARG A 385 -15.48 -13.16 -16.13
N VAL A 386 -16.47 -13.43 -15.26
CA VAL A 386 -16.78 -12.52 -14.14
C VAL A 386 -15.57 -12.34 -13.23
N ALA A 387 -14.88 -13.43 -12.90
CA ALA A 387 -13.66 -13.42 -12.09
C ALA A 387 -12.52 -12.66 -12.78
N GLU A 388 -12.24 -12.94 -14.05
CA GLU A 388 -11.23 -12.24 -14.86
C GLU A 388 -11.47 -10.73 -14.87
N GLU A 389 -12.73 -10.31 -15.03
CA GLU A 389 -13.04 -8.90 -15.09
C GLU A 389 -12.89 -8.22 -13.71
N GLY A 390 -13.15 -8.93 -12.61
CA GLY A 390 -12.84 -8.47 -11.27
C GLY A 390 -11.33 -8.35 -11.05
N VAL A 391 -10.54 -9.32 -11.54
CA VAL A 391 -9.08 -9.38 -11.33
C VAL A 391 -8.42 -8.21 -12.01
N LYS A 392 -8.86 -7.88 -13.23
CA LYS A 392 -8.39 -6.69 -13.95
C LYS A 392 -8.73 -5.41 -13.20
N ALA A 393 -9.93 -5.27 -12.64
CA ALA A 393 -10.32 -4.10 -11.86
C ALA A 393 -9.49 -3.95 -10.58
N ALA A 394 -9.29 -5.04 -9.82
CA ALA A 394 -8.48 -5.04 -8.60
C ALA A 394 -7.01 -4.70 -8.89
N LYS A 395 -6.41 -5.31 -9.91
CA LYS A 395 -5.04 -5.01 -10.34
C LYS A 395 -4.88 -3.56 -10.79
N HIS A 396 -5.85 -3.04 -11.54
CA HIS A 396 -5.81 -1.65 -12.00
C HIS A 396 -5.89 -0.68 -10.82
N LEU A 397 -6.85 -0.87 -9.91
CA LEU A 397 -7.02 -0.02 -8.74
C LEU A 397 -5.80 -0.07 -7.79
N LEU A 398 -5.23 -1.26 -7.57
CA LEU A 398 -3.99 -1.41 -6.81
C LEU A 398 -2.82 -0.68 -7.49
N ALA A 399 -2.69 -0.80 -8.81
CA ALA A 399 -1.65 -0.12 -9.57
C ALA A 399 -1.77 1.41 -9.45
N MET A 400 -2.98 1.96 -9.54
CA MET A 400 -3.24 3.39 -9.32
C MET A 400 -2.76 3.83 -7.93
N LEU A 401 -3.12 3.10 -6.88
CA LEU A 401 -2.70 3.39 -5.50
C LEU A 401 -1.18 3.31 -5.31
N LEU A 402 -0.55 2.24 -5.79
CA LEU A 402 0.88 2.02 -5.58
C LEU A 402 1.75 3.04 -6.33
N ARG A 403 1.35 3.46 -7.53
CA ARG A 403 2.05 4.52 -8.28
C ARG A 403 1.99 5.87 -7.55
N ALA A 404 0.86 6.16 -6.92
CA ALA A 404 0.61 7.41 -6.22
C ALA A 404 1.55 7.65 -5.03
N LEU A 405 2.15 6.60 -4.45
CA LEU A 405 2.99 6.70 -3.26
C LEU A 405 4.15 7.69 -3.42
N ASP A 406 4.67 7.86 -4.64
CA ASP A 406 5.72 8.84 -4.93
C ASP A 406 5.24 10.28 -4.94
N TYR A 407 3.96 10.49 -5.20
CA TYR A 407 3.35 11.81 -5.31
C TYR A 407 2.80 12.29 -3.96
N LEU A 408 2.68 11.39 -2.97
CA LEU A 408 2.23 11.74 -1.63
C LEU A 408 3.24 12.65 -0.92
N PRO A 409 2.79 13.66 -0.15
CA PRO A 409 3.67 14.56 0.58
C PRO A 409 4.51 13.81 1.62
N PRO A 410 5.75 14.25 1.92
CA PRO A 410 6.62 13.55 2.87
C PRO A 410 6.19 13.71 4.34
N VAL A 411 5.30 14.67 4.65
CA VAL A 411 4.83 14.96 6.00
C VAL A 411 3.33 15.24 6.00
N GLU A 412 2.66 14.90 7.11
CA GLU A 412 1.29 15.27 7.43
C GLU A 412 0.29 14.93 6.32
N LEU A 413 0.34 13.68 5.87
CA LEU A 413 -0.61 13.13 4.91
C LEU A 413 -2.05 13.26 5.43
N GLU A 414 -2.93 13.73 4.57
CA GLU A 414 -4.39 13.69 4.73
C GLU A 414 -4.99 12.85 3.59
N PHE A 415 -6.17 12.27 3.77
CA PHE A 415 -6.81 11.44 2.72
C PHE A 415 -7.09 12.21 1.42
N ALA A 416 -7.25 13.54 1.50
CA ALA A 416 -7.33 14.41 0.33
C ALA A 416 -6.06 14.38 -0.54
N ASP A 417 -4.88 14.20 0.06
CA ASP A 417 -3.63 14.03 -0.69
C ASP A 417 -3.57 12.71 -1.43
N VAL A 418 -4.22 11.66 -0.89
CA VAL A 418 -4.24 10.33 -1.49
C VAL A 418 -4.98 10.38 -2.82
N ILE A 419 -6.20 10.92 -2.85
CA ILE A 419 -6.95 11.03 -4.11
C ILE A 419 -6.26 11.93 -5.13
N ASP A 420 -5.70 13.07 -4.69
CA ASP A 420 -4.97 13.98 -5.57
C ASP A 420 -3.76 13.30 -6.23
N SER A 421 -2.98 12.58 -5.42
CA SER A 421 -1.81 11.83 -5.87
C SER A 421 -2.19 10.66 -6.77
N VAL A 422 -3.27 9.94 -6.46
CA VAL A 422 -3.75 8.80 -7.26
C VAL A 422 -4.21 9.25 -8.63
N LEU A 423 -5.07 10.28 -8.67
CA LEU A 423 -5.55 10.80 -9.94
C LEU A 423 -4.38 11.32 -10.78
N THR A 424 -3.47 12.08 -10.18
CA THR A 424 -2.33 12.66 -10.88
C THR A 424 -1.35 11.62 -11.42
N ALA A 425 -0.94 10.66 -10.58
CA ALA A 425 -0.03 9.59 -11.01
C ALA A 425 -0.65 8.74 -12.14
N ASP A 426 -1.97 8.52 -12.09
CA ASP A 426 -2.66 7.76 -13.12
C ASP A 426 -2.77 8.52 -14.45
N ARG A 427 -3.19 9.81 -14.46
CA ARG A 427 -3.30 10.58 -15.73
C ARG A 427 -1.99 10.63 -16.52
N ARG A 428 -0.85 10.62 -15.81
CA ARG A 428 0.48 10.69 -16.44
C ARG A 428 0.89 9.41 -17.14
N LEU A 429 0.48 8.25 -16.63
CA LEU A 429 0.89 6.96 -17.14
C LEU A 429 -0.20 6.29 -18.01
N ALA A 430 -1.47 6.62 -17.75
CA ALA A 430 -2.64 6.18 -18.47
C ALA A 430 -3.53 7.42 -18.76
N PRO A 431 -3.21 8.20 -19.81
CA PRO A 431 -4.00 9.40 -20.13
C PRO A 431 -5.45 9.05 -20.49
N ASP A 432 -5.63 7.92 -21.20
CA ASP A 432 -6.92 7.36 -21.57
C ASP A 432 -7.56 6.59 -20.40
N ASP A 433 -8.82 6.88 -20.11
CA ASP A 433 -9.60 6.26 -19.03
C ASP A 433 -10.95 5.78 -19.57
N ASP A 434 -10.89 4.80 -20.47
CA ASP A 434 -12.05 4.27 -21.21
C ASP A 434 -13.18 3.74 -20.30
N HIS A 435 -12.87 3.44 -19.04
CA HIS A 435 -13.80 2.87 -18.08
C HIS A 435 -14.23 3.84 -16.97
N ASP A 436 -13.87 5.12 -17.05
CA ASP A 436 -14.14 6.16 -16.03
C ASP A 436 -13.69 5.73 -14.62
N TYR A 437 -12.54 5.08 -14.52
CA TYR A 437 -11.99 4.64 -13.25
C TYR A 437 -11.64 5.81 -12.32
N ARG A 438 -11.09 6.88 -12.90
CA ARG A 438 -10.79 8.10 -12.16
C ARG A 438 -12.07 8.73 -11.61
N GLY A 439 -13.12 8.81 -12.43
CA GLY A 439 -14.42 9.35 -11.99
C GLY A 439 -15.12 8.47 -10.95
N LEU A 440 -15.07 7.14 -11.08
CA LEU A 440 -15.61 6.22 -10.07
C LEU A 440 -14.91 6.34 -8.72
N LEU A 441 -13.57 6.46 -8.74
CA LEU A 441 -12.78 6.65 -7.52
C LEU A 441 -13.11 8.01 -6.89
N GLN A 442 -13.11 9.08 -7.67
CA GLN A 442 -13.43 10.43 -7.20
C GLN A 442 -14.82 10.49 -6.55
N ARG A 443 -15.86 9.95 -7.20
CA ARG A 443 -17.23 9.88 -6.63
C ARG A 443 -17.27 9.10 -5.31
N SER A 444 -16.46 8.05 -5.18
CA SER A 444 -16.39 7.28 -3.94
C SER A 444 -15.73 8.06 -2.80
N PHE A 445 -14.66 8.81 -3.08
CA PHE A 445 -14.03 9.72 -2.11
C PHE A 445 -15.01 10.83 -1.69
N GLU A 446 -15.70 11.45 -2.64
CA GLU A 446 -16.69 12.51 -2.41
C GLU A 446 -17.85 12.04 -1.53
N ALA A 447 -18.31 10.78 -1.70
CA ALA A 447 -19.35 10.20 -0.88
C ALA A 447 -18.97 10.10 0.61
N PHE A 448 -17.67 10.03 0.91
CA PHE A 448 -17.12 10.10 2.28
C PHE A 448 -16.68 11.51 2.68
N GLY A 449 -17.01 12.54 1.90
CA GLY A 449 -16.66 13.93 2.20
C GLY A 449 -15.17 14.24 2.01
N ILE A 450 -14.44 13.41 1.26
CA ILE A 450 -13.03 13.63 0.94
C ILE A 450 -12.96 14.11 -0.50
N THR A 451 -12.43 15.31 -0.72
CA THR A 451 -12.27 15.89 -2.05
C THR A 451 -10.80 16.11 -2.35
N ALA A 452 -10.42 15.95 -3.62
CA ALA A 452 -9.12 16.41 -4.06
C ALA A 452 -9.06 17.95 -3.89
N PRO A 453 -7.96 18.49 -3.37
CA PRO A 453 -7.78 19.93 -3.24
C PRO A 453 -7.52 20.55 -4.62
N GLU A 454 -7.88 21.82 -4.79
CA GLU A 454 -7.81 22.48 -6.11
C GLU A 454 -6.36 22.65 -6.63
N HIS A 455 -5.35 22.80 -5.75
CA HIS A 455 -4.00 23.24 -6.16
C HIS A 455 -2.81 22.68 -5.34
N ARG A 456 -2.90 21.50 -4.69
CA ARG A 456 -1.72 20.99 -3.93
C ARG A 456 -0.59 20.54 -4.86
N ILE A 457 -0.94 20.05 -6.03
CA ILE A 457 -0.05 19.66 -7.11
C ILE A 457 0.00 20.77 -8.17
N LEU A 458 1.16 21.41 -8.35
CA LEU A 458 1.43 22.30 -9.48
C LEU A 458 1.99 21.46 -10.64
N ASP A 459 1.36 21.46 -11.81
CA ASP A 459 1.87 20.80 -13.04
C ASP A 459 2.35 21.87 -14.04
N GLU A 460 3.41 21.57 -14.79
CA GLU A 460 3.93 22.42 -15.88
C GLU A 460 2.96 22.55 -17.07
N ASP A 461 2.15 21.53 -17.36
CA ASP A 461 1.11 21.53 -18.41
C ASP A 461 -0.19 22.16 -17.86
N GLY A 462 -0.19 22.47 -16.55
CA GLY A 462 -1.32 22.77 -15.69
C GLY A 462 -1.32 24.18 -15.09
N VAL A 463 -1.03 25.19 -15.90
CA VAL A 463 -1.68 26.53 -15.82
C VAL A 463 -3.22 26.42 -16.05
N ALA A 464 -3.83 25.26 -15.76
CA ALA A 464 -5.12 24.82 -16.26
C ALA A 464 -6.28 25.07 -15.30
N ASP A 465 -6.13 26.01 -14.39
CA ASP A 465 -7.17 27.01 -14.24
C ASP A 465 -6.48 28.37 -14.20
N GLY A 466 -7.01 29.35 -14.93
CA GLY A 466 -6.51 30.72 -14.99
C GLY A 466 -6.66 31.49 -13.66
N THR A 467 -6.71 30.75 -12.55
CA THR A 467 -6.86 31.17 -11.16
C THR A 467 -5.59 30.98 -10.35
N LEU A 468 -4.51 30.43 -10.93
CA LEU A 468 -3.16 30.89 -10.56
C LEU A 468 -3.07 32.36 -10.97
N THR A 469 -3.59 33.20 -10.09
CA THR A 469 -3.33 34.63 -10.07
C THR A 469 -1.87 34.81 -10.40
N ALA A 470 -1.63 35.62 -11.44
CA ALA A 470 -0.30 36.05 -11.83
C ALA A 470 0.55 36.35 -10.58
N PRO A 471 1.87 36.06 -10.60
CA PRO A 471 2.79 36.34 -9.50
C PRO A 471 2.66 37.81 -9.10
N GLY A 472 1.92 38.06 -8.02
CA GLY A 472 1.32 39.37 -7.74
C GLY A 472 0.68 39.44 -6.36
N ALA A 473 0.15 38.33 -5.85
CA ALA A 473 0.00 38.16 -4.41
C ALA A 473 1.41 38.00 -3.82
N ALA A 474 1.76 38.84 -2.84
CA ALA A 474 2.98 38.66 -2.07
C ALA A 474 2.95 37.23 -1.47
N PRO A 475 4.09 36.50 -1.45
CA PRO A 475 4.15 35.23 -0.74
C PRO A 475 3.59 35.45 0.66
N ALA A 476 2.71 34.55 1.10
CA ALA A 476 2.12 34.64 2.43
C ALA A 476 3.26 34.81 3.43
N THR A 477 3.24 35.92 4.17
CA THR A 477 4.28 36.24 5.15
C THR A 477 4.45 35.06 6.11
N VAL A 478 5.67 34.52 6.19
CA VAL A 478 6.08 33.59 7.24
C VAL A 478 6.23 34.39 8.53
N GLY A 479 5.12 34.90 9.04
CA GLY A 479 5.06 35.71 10.24
C GLY A 479 6.02 36.86 10.41
N ALA A 480 6.72 36.88 11.55
CA ALA A 480 7.69 37.90 11.91
C ALA A 480 8.84 38.04 10.89
N PHE A 481 8.94 37.14 9.92
CA PHE A 481 9.86 37.23 8.81
C PHE A 481 9.17 37.90 7.62
N ALA A 482 9.60 39.14 7.31
CA ALA A 482 9.24 39.82 6.07
C ALA A 482 9.51 38.90 4.86
N PRO A 483 8.84 39.04 3.71
CA PRO A 483 9.22 38.34 2.49
C PRO A 483 10.72 38.51 2.23
N ASP A 484 11.40 37.48 1.74
CA ASP A 484 12.81 37.59 1.39
C ASP A 484 12.99 38.78 0.42
N PRO A 485 13.67 39.87 0.83
CA PRO A 485 13.81 41.06 0.00
C PRO A 485 14.64 40.79 -1.26
N ASP A 486 15.44 39.72 -1.24
CA ASP A 486 16.32 39.29 -2.33
C ASP A 486 15.72 38.14 -3.15
N ALA A 487 14.58 37.57 -2.72
CA ALA A 487 13.82 36.65 -3.54
C ALA A 487 13.24 37.42 -4.72
N ALA A 488 13.97 37.41 -5.83
CA ALA A 488 13.48 37.91 -7.09
C ALA A 488 12.08 37.30 -7.34
N ARG A 489 11.11 38.14 -7.69
CA ARG A 489 9.83 37.68 -8.26
C ARG A 489 10.11 37.11 -9.64
N LEU A 490 10.70 35.92 -9.67
CA LEU A 490 10.94 35.18 -10.89
C LEU A 490 9.57 34.72 -11.40
N SER A 491 9.26 35.03 -12.65
CA SER A 491 8.07 34.55 -13.34
C SER A 491 8.29 33.18 -13.98
N GLU A 492 9.54 32.72 -14.06
CA GLU A 492 9.96 31.52 -14.79
C GLU A 492 10.99 30.71 -13.99
N LEU A 493 11.01 29.40 -14.24
CA LEU A 493 11.97 28.47 -13.64
C LEU A 493 13.37 28.66 -14.25
N ARG A 494 14.36 28.61 -13.37
CA ARG A 494 15.79 28.74 -13.65
C ARG A 494 16.47 27.38 -13.57
N TYR A 495 17.24 27.08 -14.61
CA TYR A 495 17.98 25.82 -14.77
C TYR A 495 19.50 26.05 -14.81
N GLU A 496 19.95 27.29 -14.59
CA GLU A 496 21.36 27.63 -14.60
C GLU A 496 22.14 26.85 -13.53
N HIS A 497 23.28 26.31 -13.94
CA HIS A 497 24.14 25.44 -13.13
C HIS A 497 23.51 24.12 -12.68
N LEU A 498 22.35 23.73 -13.23
CA LEU A 498 21.74 22.43 -12.97
C LEU A 498 22.49 21.33 -13.73
N ASN A 499 23.02 20.36 -13.00
CA ASN A 499 23.61 19.15 -13.54
C ASN A 499 22.57 18.02 -13.55
N ILE A 500 22.01 17.74 -14.73
CA ILE A 500 20.96 16.72 -14.93
C ILE A 500 21.41 15.32 -14.47
N VAL A 501 22.70 14.98 -14.60
CA VAL A 501 23.21 13.68 -14.16
C VAL A 501 23.21 13.61 -12.63
N ALA A 502 23.66 14.68 -11.96
CA ALA A 502 23.63 14.75 -10.50
C ALA A 502 22.19 14.81 -9.96
N LEU A 503 21.28 15.49 -10.66
CA LEU A 503 19.87 15.67 -10.25
C LEU A 503 19.15 14.34 -10.02
N ARG A 504 19.57 13.28 -10.72
CA ARG A 504 18.99 11.94 -10.60
C ARG A 504 19.26 11.26 -9.25
N THR A 505 20.24 11.72 -8.49
CA THR A 505 20.75 11.02 -7.31
C THR A 505 21.18 11.92 -6.15
N SER A 506 21.47 13.21 -6.38
CA SER A 506 22.05 14.11 -5.38
C SER A 506 21.00 15.02 -4.74
N PRO A 507 20.78 14.90 -3.42
CA PRO A 507 19.99 15.86 -2.66
C PRO A 507 20.47 17.31 -2.79
N GLU A 508 21.77 17.52 -2.91
CA GLU A 508 22.41 18.83 -3.05
C GLU A 508 22.07 19.50 -4.38
N GLU A 509 22.04 18.72 -5.46
CA GLU A 509 21.63 19.22 -6.78
C GLU A 509 20.16 19.63 -6.80
N VAL A 510 19.28 18.83 -6.18
CA VAL A 510 17.87 19.20 -5.98
C VAL A 510 17.75 20.43 -5.09
N TYR A 511 18.53 20.53 -4.02
CA TYR A 511 18.51 21.70 -3.15
C TYR A 511 18.97 22.96 -3.88
N GLN A 512 19.97 22.86 -4.76
CA GLN A 512 20.39 23.97 -5.62
C GLN A 512 19.25 24.39 -6.56
N PHE A 513 18.50 23.44 -7.14
CA PHE A 513 17.29 23.74 -7.91
C PHE A 513 16.25 24.48 -7.07
N ILE A 514 15.96 24.00 -5.85
CA ILE A 514 15.06 24.67 -4.90
C ILE A 514 15.54 26.08 -4.59
N TRP A 515 16.81 26.25 -4.25
CA TRP A 515 17.43 27.53 -3.92
C TRP A 515 17.25 28.57 -5.03
N ASN A 516 17.52 28.17 -6.28
CA ASN A 516 17.40 29.05 -7.43
C ASN A 516 15.95 29.38 -7.81
N ASN A 517 14.97 28.58 -7.37
CA ASN A 517 13.57 28.65 -7.77
C ASN A 517 12.61 28.86 -6.58
N ALA A 518 13.11 29.21 -5.41
CA ALA A 518 12.37 29.31 -4.15
C ALA A 518 11.07 30.12 -4.28
N GLY A 519 11.12 31.27 -4.97
CA GLY A 519 9.96 32.11 -5.20
C GLY A 519 8.88 31.50 -6.11
N VAL A 520 9.29 30.78 -7.16
CA VAL A 520 8.35 30.10 -8.10
C VAL A 520 7.72 28.86 -7.44
N LEU A 521 8.51 28.16 -6.64
CA LEU A 521 8.07 26.97 -5.91
C LEU A 521 7.30 27.29 -4.62
N ASP A 522 7.26 28.57 -4.20
CA ASP A 522 6.67 28.99 -2.92
C ASP A 522 7.31 28.28 -1.72
N ILE A 523 8.65 28.17 -1.75
CA ILE A 523 9.46 27.54 -0.70
C ILE A 523 10.30 28.63 -0.02
N ASP A 524 10.16 28.80 1.29
CA ASP A 524 11.00 29.74 2.04
C ASP A 524 12.31 29.09 2.47
N VAL A 525 13.37 29.27 1.67
CA VAL A 525 14.70 28.67 1.93
C VAL A 525 15.46 29.28 3.12
N ARG A 526 14.91 30.31 3.78
CA ARG A 526 15.45 30.83 5.05
C ARG A 526 15.09 29.92 6.23
N LEU A 527 14.05 29.12 6.06
CA LEU A 527 13.70 28.04 6.97
C LEU A 527 14.60 26.83 6.70
N THR A 528 14.80 26.01 7.73
CA THR A 528 15.60 24.80 7.60
C THR A 528 14.93 23.89 6.58
N THR A 529 15.56 23.77 5.40
CA THR A 529 15.04 23.00 4.27
C THR A 529 16.02 21.89 3.95
N ARG A 530 15.54 20.64 3.90
CA ARG A 530 16.36 19.47 3.63
C ARG A 530 15.71 18.60 2.56
N VAL A 531 16.46 18.31 1.50
CA VAL A 531 16.09 17.25 0.55
C VAL A 531 16.42 15.92 1.23
N GLU A 532 15.41 15.10 1.47
CA GLU A 532 15.57 13.84 2.20
C GLU A 532 15.92 12.69 1.27
N ARG A 533 15.43 12.76 0.03
CA ARG A 533 15.46 11.63 -0.89
C ARG A 533 15.40 12.10 -2.33
N VAL A 534 16.15 11.43 -3.19
CA VAL A 534 16.08 11.57 -4.66
C VAL A 534 16.04 10.18 -5.25
N LEU A 535 14.96 9.83 -5.95
CA LEU A 535 14.80 8.52 -6.58
C LEU A 535 14.50 8.70 -8.06
N SER A 536 15.19 7.92 -8.89
CA SER A 536 14.83 7.73 -10.30
C SER A 536 13.84 6.58 -10.43
N SER A 537 12.81 6.77 -11.25
CA SER A 537 11.75 5.79 -11.51
C SER A 537 11.57 5.59 -13.00
N THR A 538 11.43 4.34 -13.42
CA THR A 538 11.05 3.96 -14.79
C THR A 538 9.79 3.11 -14.74
N ARG A 539 8.65 3.68 -15.10
CA ARG A 539 7.35 2.99 -15.09
C ARG A 539 6.92 2.65 -16.51
N VAL A 540 6.16 1.58 -16.62
CA VAL A 540 5.52 1.17 -17.88
C VAL A 540 4.01 1.20 -17.68
N GLY A 541 3.33 1.96 -18.53
CA GLY A 541 1.89 2.09 -18.58
C GLY A 541 1.21 0.87 -19.21
N PRO A 542 -0.11 0.75 -19.06
CA PRO A 542 -0.88 -0.37 -19.60
C PRO A 542 -0.81 -0.47 -21.13
N ASP A 543 -0.58 0.64 -21.81
CA ASP A 543 -0.38 0.77 -23.27
C ASP A 543 1.08 0.61 -23.71
N GLY A 544 2.00 0.38 -22.76
CA GLY A 544 3.44 0.31 -23.00
C GLY A 544 4.15 1.66 -22.94
N LEU A 545 3.46 2.75 -22.56
CA LEU A 545 4.09 4.06 -22.35
C LEU A 545 5.16 3.97 -21.27
N VAL A 546 6.40 4.31 -21.60
CA VAL A 546 7.49 4.34 -20.64
C VAL A 546 7.65 5.75 -20.09
N VAL A 547 7.45 5.91 -18.78
CA VAL A 547 7.61 7.18 -18.06
C VAL A 547 8.84 7.10 -17.18
N ASN A 548 9.80 7.99 -17.43
CA ASN A 548 11.03 8.13 -16.67
C ASN A 548 10.99 9.44 -15.88
N GLU A 549 11.06 9.34 -14.55
CA GLU A 549 10.93 10.47 -13.63
C GLU A 549 12.03 10.48 -12.58
N ILE A 550 12.37 11.68 -12.13
CA ILE A 550 13.18 11.91 -10.94
C ILE A 550 12.23 12.48 -9.88
N VAL A 551 12.10 11.78 -8.77
CA VAL A 551 11.21 12.15 -7.66
C VAL A 551 12.08 12.55 -6.47
N ALA A 552 11.91 13.77 -5.98
CA ALA A 552 12.66 14.29 -4.84
C ALA A 552 11.75 14.79 -3.73
N ASP A 553 11.98 14.27 -2.52
CA ASP A 553 11.25 14.68 -1.33
C ASP A 553 12.07 15.74 -0.58
N TYR A 554 11.42 16.84 -0.17
CA TYR A 554 12.03 17.82 0.72
C TYR A 554 11.13 18.11 1.91
N VAL A 555 11.73 18.47 3.04
CA VAL A 555 11.03 18.92 4.24
C VAL A 555 11.51 20.29 4.67
N GLN A 556 10.62 21.04 5.29
CA GLN A 556 10.92 22.30 5.96
C GLN A 556 10.55 22.21 7.44
N THR A 557 11.40 22.78 8.29
CA THR A 557 11.12 22.87 9.73
C THR A 557 11.28 24.29 10.26
N LEU A 558 10.41 24.62 11.21
CA LEU A 558 10.49 25.83 12.01
C LEU A 558 10.30 25.47 13.48
N ARG A 559 11.39 25.59 14.24
CA ARG A 559 11.37 25.43 15.70
C ARG A 559 11.27 26.81 16.34
N THR A 560 10.21 27.03 17.11
CA THR A 560 9.87 28.29 17.78
C THR A 560 9.21 28.01 19.13
N THR A 561 8.63 29.01 19.76
CA THR A 561 7.80 28.88 20.97
C THR A 561 6.34 29.22 20.67
N ALA A 562 5.42 28.78 21.53
CA ALA A 562 3.98 28.98 21.34
C ALA A 562 3.56 30.46 21.21
N ASP A 563 4.31 31.38 21.80
CA ASP A 563 4.10 32.84 21.68
C ASP A 563 4.73 33.48 20.43
N HIS A 564 5.64 32.77 19.74
CA HIS A 564 6.33 33.21 18.53
C HIS A 564 5.92 32.40 17.31
N LEU A 565 4.67 31.91 17.28
CA LEU A 565 4.10 31.23 16.12
C LEU A 565 3.86 32.22 14.96
N PRO A 566 3.94 31.75 13.70
CA PRO A 566 3.53 32.56 12.55
C PRO A 566 2.05 33.01 12.65
N PRO A 567 1.67 34.18 12.11
CA PRO A 567 0.31 34.70 12.05
C PRO A 567 -0.68 33.69 11.50
N GLY A 568 -1.84 33.64 12.17
CA GLY A 568 -2.90 32.68 11.85
C GLY A 568 -2.66 31.28 12.42
N ILE A 569 -1.44 30.93 12.83
CA ILE A 569 -1.17 29.68 13.53
C ILE A 569 -1.38 29.90 15.03
N GLU A 570 -2.32 29.16 15.61
CA GLU A 570 -2.69 29.30 17.01
C GLU A 570 -2.28 28.08 17.83
N ALA A 571 -1.58 28.31 18.94
CA ALA A 571 -1.40 27.29 19.96
C ALA A 571 -2.74 27.00 20.67
N PRO A 572 -3.00 25.75 21.09
CA PRO A 572 -4.20 25.41 21.86
C PRO A 572 -4.29 26.17 23.18
N ALA A 573 -5.52 26.47 23.63
CA ALA A 573 -5.74 27.15 24.89
C ALA A 573 -5.10 26.38 26.07
N GLY A 574 -4.39 27.09 26.94
CA GLY A 574 -3.67 26.50 28.08
C GLY A 574 -2.23 26.05 27.78
N THR A 575 -1.77 26.15 26.53
CA THR A 575 -0.35 25.94 26.19
C THR A 575 0.50 27.06 26.78
N SER A 576 1.60 26.72 27.47
CA SER A 576 2.50 27.72 28.05
C SER A 576 3.20 28.53 26.95
N PRO A 577 3.35 29.86 27.07
CA PRO A 577 3.99 30.70 26.03
C PRO A 577 5.38 30.22 25.60
N ASP A 578 6.17 29.70 26.53
CA ASP A 578 7.52 29.20 26.34
C ASP A 578 7.60 27.74 25.83
N THR A 579 6.45 27.08 25.63
CA THR A 579 6.40 25.72 25.08
C THR A 579 7.08 25.71 23.73
N VAL A 580 8.10 24.87 23.57
CA VAL A 580 8.79 24.68 22.29
C VAL A 580 7.83 24.01 21.31
N VAL A 581 7.68 24.59 20.13
CA VAL A 581 6.84 24.09 19.05
C VAL A 581 7.70 23.90 17.80
N GLU A 582 7.58 22.74 17.17
CA GLU A 582 8.18 22.45 15.87
C GLU A 582 7.10 22.25 14.80
N LEU A 583 7.10 23.15 13.82
CA LEU A 583 6.21 23.11 12.66
C LEU A 583 6.91 22.40 11.50
N TRP A 584 6.13 21.64 10.73
CA TRP A 584 6.60 20.86 9.60
C TRP A 584 5.89 21.27 8.31
N GLY A 585 6.66 21.38 7.24
CA GLY A 585 6.18 21.45 5.88
C GLY A 585 7.07 20.63 4.96
N GLY A 586 6.78 20.63 3.68
CA GLY A 586 7.57 19.89 2.70
C GLY A 586 6.83 19.67 1.41
N GLY A 587 7.41 18.84 0.56
CA GLY A 587 6.79 18.52 -0.71
C GLY A 587 7.57 17.49 -1.51
N VAL A 588 6.98 17.11 -2.62
CA VAL A 588 7.58 16.25 -3.64
C VAL A 588 7.77 17.09 -4.89
N LEU A 589 8.99 17.12 -5.41
CA LEU A 589 9.32 17.63 -6.74
C LEU A 589 9.47 16.46 -7.69
N VAL A 590 8.80 16.51 -8.83
CA VAL A 590 8.96 15.53 -9.91
C VAL A 590 9.56 16.23 -11.11
N PHE A 591 10.60 15.62 -11.67
CA PHE A 591 11.23 16.03 -12.91
C PHE A 591 11.11 14.91 -13.94
N ASP A 592 11.13 15.26 -15.21
CA ASP A 592 11.24 14.26 -16.28
C ASP A 592 12.66 13.72 -16.41
N GLN A 593 12.84 12.78 -17.34
CA GLN A 593 14.14 12.21 -17.67
C GLN A 593 15.23 13.21 -18.10
N PHE A 594 14.85 14.42 -18.51
CA PHE A 594 15.75 15.50 -18.92
C PHE A 594 15.98 16.52 -17.81
N GLY A 595 15.44 16.30 -16.61
CA GLY A 595 15.56 17.21 -15.47
C GLY A 595 14.66 18.44 -15.58
N ARG A 596 13.66 18.44 -16.47
CA ARG A 596 12.64 19.49 -16.51
C ARG A 596 11.68 19.28 -15.35
N PHE A 597 11.47 20.33 -14.58
CA PHE A 597 10.47 20.29 -13.52
C PHE A 597 9.10 20.04 -14.13
N ARG A 598 8.39 19.07 -13.56
CA ARG A 598 7.08 18.67 -14.02
C ARG A 598 6.01 18.95 -13.00
N LEU A 599 6.30 18.64 -11.74
CA LEU A 599 5.28 18.63 -10.70
C LEU A 599 5.81 19.02 -9.32
N HIS A 600 5.01 19.74 -8.56
CA HIS A 600 5.26 20.04 -7.15
C HIS A 600 4.03 19.76 -6.29
N GLN A 601 4.03 18.64 -5.56
CA GLN A 601 3.08 18.43 -4.45
C GLN A 601 3.62 19.11 -3.20
N ARG A 602 2.82 19.94 -2.52
CA ARG A 602 3.31 20.67 -1.34
C ARG A 602 2.38 20.66 -0.14
N LYS A 603 3.01 20.67 1.04
CA LYS A 603 2.45 20.96 2.35
C LYS A 603 3.14 22.21 2.90
N PRO A 604 2.61 23.42 2.63
CA PRO A 604 3.26 24.67 3.02
C PRO A 604 3.45 24.73 4.53
N ILE A 605 4.63 25.09 5.02
CA ILE A 605 4.90 25.13 6.47
C ILE A 605 4.05 26.16 7.21
N VAL A 606 3.62 27.23 6.52
CA VAL A 606 2.79 28.32 7.07
C VAL A 606 1.30 28.21 6.71
N ASP A 607 0.84 27.00 6.41
CA ASP A 607 -0.59 26.71 6.31
C ASP A 607 -1.24 26.85 7.70
N ALA A 608 -1.84 28.02 7.93
CA ALA A 608 -2.38 28.43 9.22
C ALA A 608 -3.39 27.42 9.78
N ASP A 609 -4.30 26.96 8.92
CA ASP A 609 -5.37 26.04 9.27
C ASP A 609 -4.81 24.64 9.58
N ARG A 610 -3.95 24.09 8.71
CA ARG A 610 -3.31 22.79 8.94
C ARG A 610 -2.46 22.76 10.21
N GLN A 611 -1.58 23.75 10.39
CA GLN A 611 -0.69 23.80 11.55
C GLN A 611 -1.48 23.97 12.85
N THR A 612 -2.51 24.81 12.84
CA THR A 612 -3.37 24.98 14.01
C THR A 612 -4.13 23.69 14.36
N ARG A 613 -4.71 22.99 13.36
CA ARG A 613 -5.32 21.67 13.58
C ARG A 613 -4.33 20.67 14.14
N ARG A 614 -3.11 20.64 13.60
CA ARG A 614 -2.04 19.76 14.07
C ARG A 614 -1.69 20.03 15.53
N LEU A 615 -1.41 21.28 15.90
CA LEU A 615 -1.05 21.61 17.28
C LEU A 615 -2.18 21.25 18.25
N ARG A 616 -3.44 21.54 17.89
CA ARG A 616 -4.62 21.11 18.67
C ARG A 616 -4.69 19.60 18.82
N HIS A 617 -4.47 18.85 17.75
CA HIS A 617 -4.46 17.39 17.80
C HIS A 617 -3.35 16.85 18.71
N LEU A 618 -2.12 17.33 18.55
CA LEU A 618 -0.95 16.87 19.31
C LEU A 618 -1.13 17.13 20.81
N VAL A 619 -1.53 18.34 21.19
CA VAL A 619 -1.76 18.70 22.61
C VAL A 619 -2.94 17.92 23.19
N ALA A 620 -4.07 17.82 22.47
CA ALA A 620 -5.24 17.09 22.94
C ALA A 620 -4.98 15.58 23.16
N ARG A 621 -4.02 15.01 22.43
CA ARG A 621 -3.60 13.61 22.55
C ARG A 621 -2.37 13.40 23.46
N GLY A 622 -1.82 14.46 24.03
CA GLY A 622 -0.59 14.39 24.84
C GLY A 622 0.63 13.90 24.06
N LEU A 623 0.67 14.17 22.74
CA LEU A 623 1.78 13.81 21.86
C LEU A 623 2.85 14.90 21.94
N VAL A 624 3.61 14.85 23.03
CA VAL A 624 4.70 15.79 23.35
C VAL A 624 6.02 15.03 23.54
N ASP A 625 7.14 15.71 23.33
CA ASP A 625 8.45 15.15 23.62
C ASP A 625 8.72 15.05 25.14
N ARG A 626 9.88 14.51 25.50
CA ARG A 626 10.26 14.31 26.92
C ARG A 626 10.43 15.62 27.70
N ASP A 627 10.66 16.72 27.00
CA ASP A 627 10.84 18.05 27.58
C ASP A 627 9.54 18.88 27.50
N GLY A 628 8.44 18.28 27.05
CA GLY A 628 7.13 18.93 26.90
C GLY A 628 6.97 19.72 25.60
N GLY A 629 7.91 19.62 24.66
CA GLY A 629 7.82 20.23 23.34
C GLY A 629 6.77 19.57 22.45
N VAL A 630 6.13 20.36 21.58
CA VAL A 630 5.05 19.90 20.70
C VAL A 630 5.57 19.79 19.26
N GLY A 631 5.38 18.63 18.64
CA GLY A 631 5.64 18.44 17.20
C GLY A 631 7.07 18.00 16.83
N THR A 632 7.96 17.85 17.80
CA THR A 632 9.33 17.31 17.67
C THR A 632 9.36 15.77 17.74
N SER A 633 8.74 15.19 18.77
CA SER A 633 8.56 13.75 18.97
C SER A 633 7.41 13.48 19.95
N ASP A 634 7.08 12.21 20.22
CA ASP A 634 6.07 11.80 21.20
C ASP A 634 6.67 11.27 22.52
N GLY A 635 7.99 11.40 22.71
CA GLY A 635 8.71 10.90 23.88
C GLY A 635 8.80 9.37 24.03
N LYS A 636 7.99 8.59 23.28
CA LYS A 636 7.89 7.12 23.32
C LYS A 636 8.90 6.42 22.40
N GLY A 637 9.50 7.17 21.48
CA GLY A 637 10.58 6.70 20.61
C GLY A 637 10.06 6.07 19.33
N ASP A 638 10.45 6.64 18.20
CA ASP A 638 9.99 6.31 16.84
C ASP A 638 10.07 4.80 16.49
N LYS A 639 11.09 4.10 17.01
CA LYS A 639 11.33 2.66 16.76
C LYS A 639 10.25 1.72 17.28
N ARG A 640 9.44 2.14 18.26
CA ARG A 640 8.43 1.29 18.91
C ARG A 640 7.01 1.57 18.45
N ARG A 641 6.80 2.56 17.56
CA ARG A 641 5.45 3.03 17.25
C ARG A 641 4.57 1.98 16.58
N PHE A 642 5.08 1.18 15.65
CA PHE A 642 4.32 0.06 15.07
C PHE A 642 3.93 -0.98 16.12
N SER A 643 4.87 -1.34 17.01
CA SER A 643 4.56 -2.24 18.10
C SER A 643 3.52 -1.66 19.06
N LEU A 644 3.56 -0.36 19.36
CA LEU A 644 2.57 0.33 20.19
C LEU A 644 1.19 0.44 19.52
N LEU A 645 1.14 0.64 18.20
CA LEU A 645 -0.10 0.64 17.42
C LEU A 645 -0.79 -0.73 17.49
N HIS A 646 0.00 -1.80 17.49
CA HIS A 646 -0.47 -3.19 17.48
C HIS A 646 -0.47 -3.84 18.88
N GLN A 647 -0.20 -3.06 19.95
CA GLN A 647 -0.25 -3.50 21.34
C GLN A 647 -1.60 -3.16 21.97
N ASP A 648 -2.03 -4.01 22.89
CA ASP A 648 -3.24 -3.85 23.69
C ASP A 648 -3.08 -2.61 24.61
N PRO A 649 -3.92 -1.57 24.52
CA PRO A 649 -3.82 -0.40 25.37
C PRO A 649 -4.01 -0.72 26.87
N ASP A 650 -4.60 -1.87 27.19
CA ASP A 650 -4.80 -2.35 28.57
C ASP A 650 -3.69 -3.32 29.06
N GLY A 651 -2.64 -3.54 28.27
CA GLY A 651 -1.47 -4.35 28.65
C GLY A 651 -0.48 -3.58 29.53
N GLY A 652 -0.94 -3.07 30.67
CA GLY A 652 -0.05 -2.57 31.72
C GLY A 652 0.73 -3.70 32.38
N GLU A 653 1.99 -3.42 32.73
CA GLU A 653 2.87 -4.29 33.53
C GLU A 653 2.23 -4.91 34.77
#